data_AF-A0A0C1ZB76-F1
#
_entry.id   AF-A0A0C1ZB76-F1
#
_cell.length_a   1.000
_cell.length_b   1.000
_cell.length_c   1.000
_cell.angle_alpha   90.00
_cell.angle_beta   90.00
_cell.angle_gamma   90.00
#
_symmetry.space_group_name_H-M   'P 1'
#
loop_
_entity.id
_entity.type
_entity.pdbx_description
1 polymer ?
#
loop_
_entity_poly.entity_id
_entity_poly.type
_entity_poly.pdbx_seq_one_letter_code
_entity_poly.pdbx_strand_id
1 'polypeptide(L)'
;MAALIPSSTAELDAWLSQEIQDELGTRAYLLRAIAWCRRGALARARADIDAALAKLPAHELVELTCGLISYVTRDYDRALVLLDRVADGHRYMAAPTLRELIARLGRLGWTEEQRERQRQLGALGIRDLRAHVKGLQQTRAASGRGSVADQPEQVWASLYELGPREVEARLEQLAALGGRGTASELAGVRARLQLLLGQLDAAADALAGFEVGDPELADEHLALALARGEFARVAAAPLDHARGSARAWRLRAEALLELGQLDGSAQALARADELEPDHAITQLVWFLVDAASGERPADAARFVELYALAPGLVSDAARELGVAIWIDGGVVDDPAVLARVCARARALLTADRSAAPISYRSVSGSGTTRLRHVPAAGVARVAHADDEGDLVRAARLLLRSLERHPKGARSAHAATAVRSLDAEQIDQFMADGYVHLRGAFPRSLAQSIVDSAHRRLAQDPARWLSGPHAKRQAAELARYDRNDPRTWPQGRLDVVGERPFTISEFSPFAERAVFQLLGDAGRIRTRSWTSNLIVQYPRRAEWDPSARAWEPRPNQESWHLDSPSVQTRLDQLRMGLLVFIVFSDLLPASGNSWLALDSPAKVARKLAAAPEGVDFCDVHAGRAITSECERLFEVTGEAGDLLLVHPLMLHSASPNPSPRIRFLGNPMVYLQAPLDHRRADASPVELVIARALAGLMA
;
A
#
# COMPACT_ATOMS: atom_id res chain seq x y z
N MET A 1 22.00 -1.24 4.67
CA MET A 1 21.68 -1.10 3.23
C MET A 1 22.91 -0.81 2.38
N ALA A 2 23.58 0.36 2.52
CA ALA A 2 24.82 0.63 1.77
C ALA A 2 25.95 -0.39 2.08
N ALA A 3 25.98 -0.92 3.31
CA ALA A 3 26.93 -1.96 3.71
C ALA A 3 26.55 -3.39 3.27
N LEU A 4 25.31 -3.67 2.85
CA LEU A 4 24.83 -5.04 2.52
C LEU A 4 25.30 -5.53 1.14
N ILE A 5 25.55 -4.61 0.23
CA ILE A 5 25.94 -4.91 -1.15
C ILE A 5 27.36 -5.52 -1.21
N PRO A 6 28.36 -5.01 -0.48
CA PRO A 6 29.70 -5.60 -0.43
C PRO A 6 29.87 -6.77 0.57
N SER A 7 28.87 -7.12 1.40
CA SER A 7 29.05 -8.09 2.49
C SER A 7 29.34 -9.52 2.05
N SER A 8 30.31 -10.25 2.60
CA SER A 8 30.54 -11.66 2.22
C SER A 8 29.31 -12.57 2.42
N THR A 9 29.25 -13.75 1.78
CA THR A 9 28.15 -14.72 2.01
C THR A 9 28.04 -15.09 3.48
N ALA A 10 29.18 -15.27 4.16
CA ALA A 10 29.23 -15.54 5.59
C ALA A 10 28.67 -14.37 6.43
N GLU A 11 28.92 -13.12 6.03
CA GLU A 11 28.32 -11.94 6.67
C GLU A 11 26.80 -11.89 6.46
N LEU A 12 26.29 -12.22 5.27
CA LEU A 12 24.85 -12.30 5.04
C LEU A 12 24.20 -13.46 5.82
N ASP A 13 24.90 -14.57 6.01
CA ASP A 13 24.40 -15.64 6.87
C ASP A 13 24.39 -15.22 8.35
N ALA A 14 25.39 -14.46 8.79
CA ALA A 14 25.42 -13.85 10.12
C ALA A 14 24.29 -12.82 10.34
N TRP A 15 23.66 -12.28 9.28
CA TRP A 15 22.46 -11.44 9.41
C TRP A 15 21.22 -12.18 9.92
N LEU A 16 21.26 -13.52 9.93
CA LEU A 16 20.27 -14.34 10.64
C LEU A 16 20.79 -14.84 12.00
N SER A 17 21.86 -14.26 12.54
CA SER A 17 22.21 -14.47 13.95
C SER A 17 21.03 -14.14 14.86
N GLN A 18 20.99 -14.81 16.01
CA GLN A 18 19.93 -14.59 17.00
C GLN A 18 19.83 -13.10 17.37
N GLU A 19 20.97 -12.42 17.54
CA GLU A 19 21.03 -10.99 17.86
C GLU A 19 20.33 -10.09 16.81
N ILE A 20 20.58 -10.32 15.51
CA ILE A 20 19.96 -9.52 14.45
C ILE A 20 18.49 -9.91 14.25
N GLN A 21 18.14 -11.19 14.41
CA GLN A 21 16.75 -11.62 14.42
C GLN A 21 15.95 -11.03 15.59
N ASP A 22 16.55 -10.95 16.78
CA ASP A 22 15.97 -10.33 17.97
C ASP A 22 15.73 -8.82 17.76
N GLU A 23 16.52 -8.17 16.90
CA GLU A 23 16.38 -6.75 16.55
C GLU A 23 15.39 -6.49 15.41
N LEU A 24 15.51 -7.23 14.30
CA LEU A 24 14.79 -6.93 13.05
C LEU A 24 13.60 -7.87 12.82
N GLY A 25 13.57 -9.03 13.47
CA GLY A 25 12.57 -10.09 13.28
C GLY A 25 12.50 -10.54 11.82
N THR A 26 11.28 -10.71 11.31
CA THR A 26 10.98 -11.10 9.93
C THR A 26 11.62 -10.18 8.88
N ARG A 27 11.92 -8.91 9.22
CA ARG A 27 12.58 -7.96 8.31
C ARG A 27 14.03 -8.32 8.02
N ALA A 28 14.71 -9.05 8.91
CA ALA A 28 16.07 -9.55 8.66
C ALA A 28 16.11 -10.42 7.40
N TYR A 29 15.17 -11.36 7.30
CA TYR A 29 15.00 -12.23 6.15
C TYR A 29 14.77 -11.43 4.87
N LEU A 30 13.90 -10.41 4.90
CA LEU A 30 13.59 -9.63 3.69
C LEU A 30 14.73 -8.70 3.26
N LEU A 31 15.46 -8.10 4.22
CA LEU A 31 16.66 -7.33 3.92
C LEU A 31 17.76 -8.21 3.34
N ARG A 32 17.87 -9.45 3.83
CA ARG A 32 18.79 -10.46 3.28
C ARG A 32 18.34 -10.95 1.90
N ALA A 33 17.05 -11.17 1.69
CA ALA A 33 16.48 -11.50 0.38
C ALA A 33 16.81 -10.42 -0.66
N ILE A 34 16.70 -9.13 -0.30
CA ILE A 34 17.11 -8.02 -1.17
C ILE A 34 18.61 -8.10 -1.52
N ALA A 35 19.47 -8.44 -0.55
CA ALA A 35 20.89 -8.63 -0.80
C ALA A 35 21.16 -9.83 -1.73
N TRP A 36 20.41 -10.93 -1.56
CA TRP A 36 20.48 -12.09 -2.45
C TRP A 36 20.02 -11.77 -3.87
N CYS A 37 18.94 -11.01 -4.05
CA CYS A 37 18.50 -10.56 -5.37
C CYS A 37 19.61 -9.79 -6.10
N ARG A 38 20.28 -8.86 -5.41
CA ARG A 38 21.40 -8.08 -5.99
C ARG A 38 22.63 -8.91 -6.36
N ARG A 39 22.71 -10.14 -5.87
CA ARG A 39 23.78 -11.11 -6.17
C ARG A 39 23.38 -12.14 -7.23
N GLY A 40 22.16 -12.06 -7.75
CA GLY A 40 21.61 -13.10 -8.63
C GLY A 40 21.31 -14.42 -7.90
N ALA A 41 21.28 -14.42 -6.56
CA ALA A 41 20.97 -15.60 -5.74
C ALA A 41 19.44 -15.69 -5.50
N LEU A 42 18.68 -15.85 -6.58
CA LEU A 42 17.21 -15.74 -6.54
C LEU A 42 16.54 -16.89 -5.76
N ALA A 43 17.16 -18.08 -5.71
CA ALA A 43 16.60 -19.19 -4.94
C ALA A 43 16.73 -18.93 -3.43
N ARG A 44 17.89 -18.41 -2.99
CA ARG A 44 18.05 -17.97 -1.58
C ARG A 44 17.12 -16.83 -1.22
N ALA A 45 16.90 -15.88 -2.11
CA ALA A 45 15.95 -14.79 -1.88
C ALA A 45 14.53 -15.32 -1.66
N ARG A 46 14.07 -16.29 -2.47
CA ARG A 46 12.75 -16.94 -2.29
C ARG A 46 12.68 -17.76 -1.00
N ALA A 47 13.74 -18.48 -0.63
CA ALA A 47 13.80 -19.19 0.65
C ALA A 47 13.68 -18.22 1.85
N ASP A 48 14.27 -17.03 1.76
CA ASP A 48 14.10 -15.98 2.78
C ASP A 48 12.68 -15.41 2.79
N ILE A 49 12.01 -15.29 1.65
CA ILE A 49 10.58 -14.95 1.57
C ILE A 49 9.73 -16.03 2.27
N ASP A 50 10.02 -17.32 2.02
CA ASP A 50 9.32 -18.44 2.67
C ASP A 50 9.49 -18.38 4.19
N ALA A 51 10.72 -18.25 4.66
CA ALA A 51 11.04 -18.13 6.08
C ALA A 51 10.36 -16.90 6.70
N ALA A 52 10.30 -15.79 5.97
CA ALA A 52 9.64 -14.58 6.44
C ALA A 52 8.12 -14.80 6.62
N LEU A 53 7.45 -15.37 5.61
CA LEU A 53 6.01 -15.62 5.64
C LEU A 53 5.62 -16.69 6.66
N ALA A 54 6.47 -17.69 6.89
CA ALA A 54 6.22 -18.73 7.90
C ALA A 54 6.25 -18.17 9.34
N LYS A 55 7.03 -17.12 9.61
CA LYS A 55 7.17 -16.54 10.95
C LYS A 55 6.06 -15.56 11.33
N LEU A 56 5.38 -14.94 10.37
CA LEU A 56 4.26 -14.02 10.58
C LEU A 56 3.27 -14.13 9.40
N PRO A 57 2.33 -15.08 9.42
CA PRO A 57 1.23 -15.05 8.47
C PRO A 57 0.35 -13.84 8.80
N ALA A 58 0.18 -12.90 7.85
CA ALA A 58 -0.65 -11.68 7.94
C ALA A 58 -0.05 -10.42 8.61
N HIS A 59 1.19 -10.04 8.28
CA HIS A 59 1.63 -8.63 8.43
C HIS A 59 1.69 -7.96 7.06
N GLU A 60 0.85 -6.96 6.82
CA GLU A 60 0.62 -6.35 5.49
C GLU A 60 1.87 -5.75 4.84
N LEU A 61 2.77 -5.14 5.64
CA LEU A 61 4.07 -4.67 5.14
C LEU A 61 5.00 -5.82 4.73
N VAL A 62 5.01 -6.92 5.46
CA VAL A 62 5.80 -8.12 5.14
C VAL A 62 5.26 -8.73 3.85
N GLU A 63 3.94 -8.92 3.74
CA GLU A 63 3.32 -9.46 2.52
C GLU A 63 3.54 -8.54 1.30
N LEU A 64 3.41 -7.21 1.47
CA LEU A 64 3.68 -6.25 0.41
C LEU A 64 5.13 -6.41 -0.08
N THR A 65 6.09 -6.40 0.85
CA THR A 65 7.52 -6.47 0.49
C THR A 65 7.91 -7.85 -0.05
N CYS A 66 7.36 -8.94 0.48
CA CYS A 66 7.46 -10.27 -0.11
C CYS A 66 6.91 -10.30 -1.54
N GLY A 67 5.77 -9.66 -1.81
CA GLY A 67 5.18 -9.58 -3.13
C GLY A 67 6.08 -8.83 -4.12
N LEU A 68 6.65 -7.69 -3.70
CA LEU A 68 7.60 -6.93 -4.52
C LEU A 68 8.88 -7.72 -4.82
N ILE A 69 9.45 -8.42 -3.83
CA ILE A 69 10.65 -9.24 -4.01
C ILE A 69 10.32 -10.47 -4.86
N SER A 70 9.14 -11.08 -4.70
CA SER A 70 8.71 -12.25 -5.50
C SER A 70 8.71 -11.93 -6.99
N TYR A 71 8.25 -10.72 -7.37
CA TYR A 71 8.31 -10.24 -8.75
C TYR A 71 9.75 -10.21 -9.28
N VAL A 72 10.68 -9.61 -8.52
CA VAL A 72 12.11 -9.54 -8.89
C VAL A 72 12.72 -10.94 -9.03
N THR A 73 12.32 -11.87 -8.15
CA THR A 73 12.76 -13.27 -8.19
C THR A 73 12.04 -14.14 -9.22
N ARG A 74 11.23 -13.53 -10.11
CA ARG A 74 10.51 -14.19 -11.23
C ARG A 74 9.40 -15.15 -10.80
N ASP A 75 8.88 -14.97 -9.59
CA ASP A 75 7.72 -15.70 -9.07
C ASP A 75 6.48 -14.79 -9.12
N TYR A 76 5.96 -14.57 -10.32
CA TYR A 76 4.91 -13.58 -10.57
C TYR A 76 3.55 -13.95 -9.98
N ASP A 77 3.18 -15.23 -9.98
CA ASP A 77 1.91 -15.68 -9.41
C ASP A 77 1.91 -15.46 -7.90
N ARG A 78 3.01 -15.80 -7.22
CA ARG A 78 3.18 -15.49 -5.80
C ARG A 78 3.19 -13.99 -5.54
N ALA A 79 3.86 -13.21 -6.37
CA ALA A 79 3.85 -11.76 -6.29
C ALA A 79 2.42 -11.21 -6.36
N LEU A 80 1.63 -11.68 -7.34
CA LEU A 80 0.23 -11.30 -7.52
C LEU A 80 -0.61 -11.66 -6.29
N VAL A 81 -0.54 -12.91 -5.82
CA VAL A 81 -1.30 -13.39 -4.65
C VAL A 81 -1.01 -12.57 -3.39
N LEU A 82 0.27 -12.29 -3.10
CA LEU A 82 0.66 -11.53 -1.92
C LEU A 82 0.19 -10.08 -2.01
N LEU A 83 0.34 -9.45 -3.17
CA LEU A 83 -0.06 -8.06 -3.36
C LEU A 83 -1.59 -7.91 -3.37
N ASP A 84 -2.33 -8.85 -3.97
CA ASP A 84 -3.80 -8.84 -3.94
C ASP A 84 -4.32 -9.00 -2.50
N ARG A 85 -3.73 -9.91 -1.71
CA ARG A 85 -4.10 -10.08 -0.30
C ARG A 85 -3.93 -8.79 0.50
N VAL A 86 -2.83 -8.06 0.29
CA VAL A 86 -2.61 -6.74 0.93
C VAL A 86 -3.62 -5.72 0.41
N ALA A 87 -3.92 -5.74 -0.89
CA ALA A 87 -4.84 -4.81 -1.50
C ALA A 87 -6.28 -4.97 -0.96
N ASP A 88 -6.72 -6.22 -0.80
CA ASP A 88 -8.06 -6.59 -0.33
C ASP A 88 -8.17 -6.50 1.20
N GLY A 89 -7.11 -6.90 1.92
CA GLY A 89 -7.11 -7.00 3.37
C GLY A 89 -6.85 -5.69 4.11
N HIS A 90 -6.30 -4.65 3.45
CA HIS A 90 -5.81 -3.46 4.16
C HIS A 90 -6.22 -2.14 3.53
N ARG A 91 -7.24 -1.48 4.11
CA ARG A 91 -7.86 -0.23 3.60
C ARG A 91 -6.87 0.89 3.25
N TYR A 92 -5.82 1.07 4.04
CA TYR A 92 -4.84 2.15 3.81
C TYR A 92 -3.72 1.79 2.83
N MET A 93 -3.46 0.50 2.65
CA MET A 93 -2.44 0.00 1.72
C MET A 93 -3.03 -0.46 0.40
N ALA A 94 -4.36 -0.55 0.31
CA ALA A 94 -5.11 -0.91 -0.89
C ALA A 94 -4.65 -0.12 -2.13
N ALA A 95 -4.80 1.20 -2.09
CA ALA A 95 -4.48 2.01 -3.26
C ALA A 95 -2.99 2.02 -3.65
N PRO A 96 -2.03 2.19 -2.72
CA PRO A 96 -0.61 2.03 -3.04
C PRO A 96 -0.29 0.66 -3.64
N THR A 97 -0.82 -0.42 -3.07
CA THR A 97 -0.55 -1.79 -3.52
C THR A 97 -1.16 -2.06 -4.89
N LEU A 98 -2.38 -1.59 -5.14
CA LEU A 98 -3.01 -1.69 -6.46
C LEU A 98 -2.22 -0.96 -7.55
N ARG A 99 -1.60 0.19 -7.24
CA ARG A 99 -0.71 0.88 -8.19
C ARG A 99 0.52 0.04 -8.52
N GLU A 100 1.13 -0.58 -7.50
CA GLU A 100 2.28 -1.47 -7.69
C GLU A 100 1.90 -2.73 -8.49
N LEU A 101 0.71 -3.28 -8.29
CA LEU A 101 0.14 -4.37 -9.10
C LEU A 101 -0.07 -3.98 -10.55
N ILE A 102 -0.77 -2.86 -10.81
CA ILE A 102 -1.10 -2.39 -12.17
C ILE A 102 0.17 -2.17 -13.00
N ALA A 103 1.22 -1.62 -12.38
CA ALA A 103 2.51 -1.40 -13.06
C ALA A 103 3.16 -2.72 -13.50
N ARG A 104 3.19 -3.73 -12.63
CA ARG A 104 3.81 -5.04 -12.88
C ARG A 104 3.02 -5.88 -13.88
N LEU A 105 1.70 -5.90 -13.74
CA LEU A 105 0.81 -6.57 -14.70
C LEU A 105 0.97 -5.98 -16.10
N GLY A 106 1.17 -4.65 -16.21
CA GLY A 106 1.47 -3.99 -17.48
C GLY A 106 2.79 -4.44 -18.10
N ARG A 107 3.85 -4.58 -17.29
CA ARG A 107 5.17 -5.10 -17.74
C ARG A 107 5.09 -6.55 -18.24
N LEU A 108 4.18 -7.36 -17.71
CA LEU A 108 3.97 -8.76 -18.08
C LEU A 108 2.94 -8.98 -19.20
N GLY A 109 2.24 -7.93 -19.65
CA GLY A 109 1.15 -8.06 -20.63
C GLY A 109 -0.12 -8.72 -20.09
N TRP A 110 -0.27 -8.84 -18.76
CA TRP A 110 -1.42 -9.48 -18.11
C TRP A 110 -2.59 -8.50 -18.03
N THR A 111 -3.17 -8.19 -19.19
CA THR A 111 -4.07 -7.05 -19.33
C THR A 111 -5.44 -7.27 -18.70
N GLU A 112 -5.93 -8.51 -18.62
CA GLU A 112 -7.20 -8.80 -17.95
C GLU A 112 -7.12 -8.49 -16.45
N GLU A 113 -6.11 -9.04 -15.78
CA GLU A 113 -5.86 -8.76 -14.37
C GLU A 113 -5.55 -7.28 -14.14
N GLN A 114 -4.80 -6.64 -15.05
CA GLN A 114 -4.49 -5.22 -14.97
C GLN A 114 -5.77 -4.36 -14.98
N ARG A 115 -6.71 -4.64 -15.90
CA ARG A 115 -8.00 -3.94 -15.98
C ARG A 115 -8.83 -4.15 -14.72
N GLU A 116 -8.82 -5.36 -14.17
CA GLU A 116 -9.51 -5.66 -12.92
C GLU A 116 -8.98 -4.80 -11.77
N ARG A 117 -7.66 -4.70 -11.59
CA ARG A 117 -7.05 -3.87 -10.52
C ARG A 117 -7.24 -2.37 -10.78
N GLN A 118 -7.27 -1.93 -12.05
CA GLN A 118 -7.63 -0.55 -12.39
C GLN A 118 -9.06 -0.20 -11.97
N ARG A 119 -10.03 -1.09 -12.21
CA ARG A 119 -11.42 -0.91 -11.75
C ARG A 119 -11.52 -0.90 -10.23
N GLN A 120 -10.83 -1.84 -9.57
CA GLN A 120 -10.79 -1.91 -8.11
C GLN A 120 -10.20 -0.63 -7.50
N LEU A 121 -9.09 -0.13 -8.05
CA LEU A 121 -8.49 1.14 -7.64
C LEU A 121 -9.47 2.31 -7.84
N GLY A 122 -10.22 2.32 -8.94
CA GLY A 122 -11.27 3.31 -9.19
C GLY A 122 -12.42 3.31 -8.18
N ALA A 123 -12.80 2.14 -7.69
CA ALA A 123 -13.84 2.00 -6.68
C ALA A 123 -13.44 2.60 -5.30
N LEU A 124 -12.14 2.77 -5.02
CA LEU A 124 -11.65 3.31 -3.74
C LEU A 124 -11.87 4.84 -3.57
N GLY A 125 -12.38 5.55 -4.58
CA GLY A 125 -12.83 6.95 -4.45
C GLY A 125 -11.73 7.98 -4.15
N ILE A 126 -10.44 7.64 -4.31
CA ILE A 126 -9.32 8.53 -4.01
C ILE A 126 -9.17 9.59 -5.11
N ARG A 127 -9.25 10.88 -4.74
CA ARG A 127 -9.16 12.05 -5.64
C ARG A 127 -7.94 12.06 -6.58
N ASP A 128 -6.85 11.38 -6.23
CA ASP A 128 -5.65 11.22 -7.07
C ASP A 128 -5.86 10.36 -8.33
N LEU A 129 -6.94 9.58 -8.41
CA LEU A 129 -7.26 8.87 -9.64
C LEU A 129 -7.50 9.83 -10.79
N ARG A 130 -8.08 11.01 -10.58
CA ARG A 130 -8.24 11.95 -11.70
C ARG A 130 -6.91 12.39 -12.29
N ALA A 131 -5.83 12.45 -11.50
CA ALA A 131 -4.49 12.83 -11.97
C ALA A 131 -3.72 11.64 -12.58
N HIS A 132 -3.82 10.45 -12.00
CA HIS A 132 -3.17 9.24 -12.54
C HIS A 132 -3.93 8.66 -13.75
N VAL A 133 -5.27 8.67 -13.73
CA VAL A 133 -6.12 8.37 -14.88
C VAL A 133 -6.00 9.49 -15.91
N LYS A 134 -5.90 10.79 -15.56
CA LYS A 134 -5.48 11.81 -16.54
C LYS A 134 -4.12 11.50 -17.12
N GLY A 135 -3.15 11.10 -16.30
CA GLY A 135 -1.81 10.75 -16.76
C GLY A 135 -1.87 9.63 -17.78
N LEU A 136 -2.50 8.50 -17.45
CA LEU A 136 -2.71 7.37 -18.36
C LEU A 136 -3.57 7.75 -19.58
N GLN A 137 -4.60 8.59 -19.43
CA GLN A 137 -5.43 9.11 -20.53
C GLN A 137 -4.67 10.13 -21.39
N GLN A 138 -3.71 10.88 -20.85
CA GLN A 138 -2.86 11.82 -21.57
C GLN A 138 -1.73 11.09 -22.30
N THR A 139 -1.18 10.02 -21.71
CA THR A 139 -0.27 9.09 -22.41
C THR A 139 -1.00 8.32 -23.51
N ARG A 140 -2.27 7.94 -23.31
CA ARG A 140 -3.19 7.43 -24.35
C ARG A 140 -3.54 8.47 -25.41
N ALA A 141 -3.82 9.71 -25.01
CA ALA A 141 -4.13 10.79 -25.95
C ALA A 141 -2.91 11.19 -26.79
N ALA A 142 -1.70 10.98 -26.28
CA ALA A 142 -0.45 11.08 -27.04
C ALA A 142 -0.20 9.89 -27.99
N SER A 143 -0.92 8.76 -27.81
CA SER A 143 -0.86 7.55 -28.66
C SER A 143 -2.09 7.38 -29.58
N GLY A 144 -2.84 8.45 -29.83
CA GLY A 144 -3.90 8.49 -30.83
C GLY A 144 -5.28 8.69 -30.23
N ARG A 145 -5.97 9.73 -30.68
CA ARG A 145 -7.41 9.90 -30.41
C ARG A 145 -8.13 8.68 -30.99
N GLY A 146 -8.91 7.98 -30.16
CA GLY A 146 -9.75 6.87 -30.59
C GLY A 146 -10.67 7.30 -31.72
N SER A 147 -10.29 6.95 -32.95
CA SER A 147 -11.23 6.70 -34.02
C SER A 147 -12.20 5.62 -33.52
N VAL A 148 -13.49 5.74 -33.82
CA VAL A 148 -14.36 4.57 -33.78
C VAL A 148 -13.73 3.59 -34.77
N ALA A 149 -13.29 2.43 -34.29
CA ALA A 149 -12.67 1.42 -35.15
C ALA A 149 -13.72 0.98 -36.18
N ASP A 150 -13.48 1.31 -37.45
CA ASP A 150 -14.42 1.09 -38.54
C ASP A 150 -14.07 -0.13 -39.40
N GLN A 151 -12.98 -0.83 -39.05
CA GLN A 151 -12.46 -2.03 -39.72
C GLN A 151 -12.23 -3.22 -38.75
N PRO A 152 -12.38 -4.48 -39.21
CA PRO A 152 -12.20 -5.68 -38.38
C PRO A 152 -10.85 -5.77 -37.66
N GLU A 153 -9.73 -5.55 -38.34
CA GLU A 153 -8.38 -5.63 -37.73
C GLU A 153 -8.13 -4.53 -36.69
N GLN A 154 -8.74 -3.34 -36.84
CA GLN A 154 -8.66 -2.30 -35.81
C GLN A 154 -9.41 -2.72 -34.54
N VAL A 155 -10.54 -3.44 -34.70
CA VAL A 155 -11.27 -4.02 -33.57
C VAL A 155 -10.44 -5.13 -32.93
N TRP A 156 -9.79 -6.00 -33.72
CA TRP A 156 -8.87 -7.01 -33.19
C TRP A 156 -7.70 -6.39 -32.40
N ALA A 157 -7.08 -5.33 -32.91
CA ALA A 157 -6.00 -4.62 -32.22
C ALA A 157 -6.40 -4.08 -30.84
N SER A 158 -7.69 -3.82 -30.63
CA SER A 158 -8.25 -3.37 -29.35
C SER A 158 -8.44 -4.49 -28.32
N LEU A 159 -8.19 -5.76 -28.67
CA LEU A 159 -8.31 -6.92 -27.77
C LEU A 159 -7.53 -6.74 -26.46
N TYR A 160 -6.31 -6.19 -26.56
CA TYR A 160 -5.48 -5.84 -25.40
C TYR A 160 -6.15 -4.86 -24.44
N GLU A 161 -6.97 -3.96 -24.96
CA GLU A 161 -7.58 -2.87 -24.19
C GLU A 161 -8.99 -3.21 -23.70
N LEU A 162 -9.76 -3.93 -24.52
CA LEU A 162 -11.19 -4.13 -24.34
C LEU A 162 -11.52 -5.56 -23.86
N GLY A 163 -10.69 -6.53 -24.19
CA GLY A 163 -10.91 -7.95 -23.93
C GLY A 163 -11.90 -8.61 -24.89
N PRO A 164 -12.04 -9.94 -24.83
CA PRO A 164 -12.74 -10.73 -25.84
C PRO A 164 -14.22 -10.37 -26.03
N ARG A 165 -14.96 -10.15 -24.92
CA ARG A 165 -16.40 -9.87 -24.96
C ARG A 165 -16.74 -8.55 -25.67
N GLU A 166 -15.93 -7.52 -25.42
CA GLU A 166 -16.16 -6.20 -26.01
C GLU A 166 -15.70 -6.18 -27.48
N VAL A 167 -14.64 -6.94 -27.82
CA VAL A 167 -14.25 -7.19 -29.21
C VAL A 167 -15.38 -7.90 -29.97
N GLU A 168 -15.98 -8.93 -29.39
CA GLU A 168 -17.13 -9.64 -29.96
C GLU A 168 -18.30 -8.68 -30.25
N ALA A 169 -18.72 -7.91 -29.26
CA ALA A 169 -19.79 -6.93 -29.40
C ALA A 169 -19.51 -5.89 -30.50
N ARG A 170 -18.26 -5.45 -30.65
CA ARG A 170 -17.85 -4.52 -31.71
C ARG A 170 -17.86 -5.16 -33.10
N LEU A 171 -17.49 -6.42 -33.22
CA LEU A 171 -17.58 -7.17 -34.48
C LEU A 171 -19.04 -7.40 -34.90
N GLU A 172 -19.95 -7.58 -33.94
CA GLU A 172 -21.39 -7.64 -34.21
C GLU A 172 -21.93 -6.29 -34.71
N GLN A 173 -21.53 -5.19 -34.06
CA GLN A 173 -21.90 -3.84 -34.48
C GLN A 173 -21.36 -3.49 -35.88
N LEU A 174 -20.10 -3.82 -36.18
CA LEU A 174 -19.52 -3.61 -37.50
C LEU A 174 -20.28 -4.37 -38.60
N ALA A 175 -20.67 -5.62 -38.31
CA ALA A 175 -21.46 -6.43 -39.23
C ALA A 175 -22.84 -5.83 -39.50
N ALA A 176 -23.49 -5.28 -38.46
CA ALA A 176 -24.82 -4.68 -38.56
C ALA A 176 -24.82 -3.33 -39.29
N LEU A 177 -23.75 -2.53 -39.14
CA LEU A 177 -23.66 -1.16 -39.65
C LEU A 177 -23.03 -1.06 -41.05
N GLY A 178 -22.56 -2.17 -41.63
CA GLY A 178 -21.85 -2.16 -42.91
C GLY A 178 -20.52 -1.40 -42.82
N GLY A 179 -19.70 -1.74 -41.81
CA GLY A 179 -18.37 -1.16 -41.60
C GLY A 179 -17.44 -1.30 -42.82
N ARG A 180 -16.28 -0.64 -42.79
CA ARG A 180 -15.28 -0.75 -43.85
C ARG A 180 -14.52 -2.08 -43.68
N GLY A 181 -14.58 -2.98 -44.66
CA GLY A 181 -13.85 -4.25 -44.64
C GLY A 181 -14.50 -5.31 -45.52
N THR A 182 -13.76 -6.35 -45.90
CA THR A 182 -14.31 -7.48 -46.68
C THR A 182 -15.10 -8.44 -45.77
N ALA A 183 -15.97 -9.26 -46.37
CA ALA A 183 -16.64 -10.34 -45.63
C ALA A 183 -15.63 -11.36 -45.08
N SER A 184 -14.55 -11.62 -45.83
CA SER A 184 -13.45 -12.49 -45.42
C SER A 184 -12.68 -11.92 -44.23
N GLU A 185 -12.31 -10.63 -44.22
CA GLU A 185 -11.65 -9.99 -43.07
C GLU A 185 -12.48 -10.11 -41.77
N LEU A 186 -13.79 -9.86 -41.87
CA LEU A 186 -14.69 -9.99 -40.72
C LEU A 186 -14.79 -11.45 -40.23
N ALA A 187 -14.90 -12.40 -41.16
CA ALA A 187 -14.91 -13.83 -40.86
C ALA A 187 -13.60 -14.27 -40.19
N GLY A 188 -12.45 -13.80 -40.69
CA GLY A 188 -11.14 -14.10 -40.17
C GLY A 188 -10.96 -13.62 -38.73
N VAL A 189 -11.30 -12.36 -38.45
CA VAL A 189 -11.22 -11.82 -37.08
C VAL A 189 -12.19 -12.54 -36.13
N ARG A 190 -13.39 -12.92 -36.57
CA ARG A 190 -14.30 -13.76 -35.77
C ARG A 190 -13.69 -15.14 -35.50
N ALA A 191 -13.12 -15.80 -36.50
CA ALA A 191 -12.48 -17.09 -36.34
C ALA A 191 -11.30 -17.02 -35.35
N ARG A 192 -10.44 -15.99 -35.45
CA ARG A 192 -9.35 -15.72 -34.49
C ARG A 192 -9.87 -15.56 -33.07
N LEU A 193 -10.96 -14.82 -32.88
CA LEU A 193 -11.60 -14.66 -31.56
C LEU A 193 -12.09 -16.00 -31.02
N GLN A 194 -12.74 -16.83 -31.84
CA GLN A 194 -13.22 -18.14 -31.40
C GLN A 194 -12.09 -19.13 -31.11
N LEU A 195 -11.03 -19.14 -31.93
CA LEU A 195 -9.80 -19.90 -31.65
C LEU A 195 -9.15 -19.45 -30.34
N LEU A 196 -9.08 -18.14 -30.10
CA LEU A 196 -8.59 -17.59 -28.84
C LEU A 196 -9.44 -18.10 -27.67
N LEU A 197 -10.77 -18.12 -27.81
CA LEU A 197 -11.73 -18.63 -26.83
C LEU A 197 -11.72 -20.16 -26.66
N GLY A 198 -11.02 -20.89 -27.52
CA GLY A 198 -10.99 -22.36 -27.52
C GLY A 198 -12.23 -23.00 -28.13
N GLN A 199 -13.03 -22.23 -28.89
CA GLN A 199 -14.28 -22.67 -29.51
C GLN A 199 -14.01 -23.08 -30.96
N LEU A 200 -13.44 -24.27 -31.17
CA LEU A 200 -12.99 -24.71 -32.49
C LEU A 200 -14.13 -24.86 -33.51
N ASP A 201 -15.31 -25.27 -33.06
CA ASP A 201 -16.47 -25.42 -33.95
C ASP A 201 -17.04 -24.06 -34.36
N ALA A 202 -17.15 -23.11 -33.42
CA ALA A 202 -17.54 -21.74 -33.74
C ALA A 202 -16.53 -21.04 -34.65
N ALA A 203 -15.23 -21.36 -34.51
CA ALA A 203 -14.20 -20.90 -35.44
C ALA A 203 -14.38 -21.51 -36.84
N ALA A 204 -14.71 -22.80 -36.94
CA ALA A 204 -15.01 -23.45 -38.20
C ALA A 204 -16.27 -22.87 -38.87
N ASP A 205 -17.32 -22.60 -38.09
CA ASP A 205 -18.55 -21.98 -38.56
C ASP A 205 -18.30 -20.55 -39.06
N ALA A 206 -17.44 -19.79 -38.39
CA ALA A 206 -17.06 -18.45 -38.84
C ALA A 206 -16.34 -18.46 -40.20
N LEU A 207 -15.59 -19.51 -40.50
CA LEU A 207 -14.91 -19.71 -41.78
C LEU A 207 -15.78 -20.46 -42.81
N ALA A 208 -16.96 -20.95 -42.42
CA ALA A 208 -17.82 -21.71 -43.29
C ALA A 208 -18.37 -20.82 -44.41
N GLY A 209 -18.32 -21.33 -45.65
CA GLY A 209 -18.78 -20.60 -46.84
C GLY A 209 -17.69 -19.81 -47.58
N PHE A 210 -16.46 -19.80 -47.07
CA PHE A 210 -15.29 -19.26 -47.78
C PHE A 210 -14.42 -20.41 -48.32
N GLU A 211 -13.73 -20.18 -49.43
CA GLU A 211 -12.80 -21.16 -49.99
C GLU A 211 -11.55 -21.27 -49.10
N VAL A 212 -11.07 -22.49 -48.85
CA VAL A 212 -9.85 -22.74 -48.06
C VAL A 212 -8.61 -22.07 -48.66
N GLY A 213 -8.65 -21.74 -49.96
CA GLY A 213 -7.59 -21.02 -50.67
C GLY A 213 -7.72 -19.49 -50.63
N ASP A 214 -8.70 -18.93 -49.91
CA ASP A 214 -8.83 -17.49 -49.74
C ASP A 214 -7.56 -16.94 -49.05
N PRO A 215 -6.77 -16.09 -49.72
CA PRO A 215 -5.56 -15.52 -49.15
C PRO A 215 -5.79 -14.74 -47.85
N GLU A 216 -6.97 -14.17 -47.65
CA GLU A 216 -7.32 -13.39 -46.45
C GLU A 216 -7.62 -14.27 -45.22
N LEU A 217 -7.87 -15.57 -45.42
CA LEU A 217 -8.28 -16.52 -44.37
C LEU A 217 -7.31 -17.69 -44.19
N ALA A 218 -6.24 -17.73 -44.98
CA ALA A 218 -5.32 -18.87 -45.03
C ALA A 218 -4.70 -19.17 -43.64
N ASP A 219 -4.30 -18.13 -42.90
CA ASP A 219 -3.71 -18.28 -41.58
C ASP A 219 -4.70 -18.85 -40.55
N GLU A 220 -5.97 -18.42 -40.61
CA GLU A 220 -7.05 -18.89 -39.75
C GLU A 220 -7.38 -20.36 -40.01
N HIS A 221 -7.44 -20.77 -41.28
CA HIS A 221 -7.61 -22.17 -41.66
C HIS A 221 -6.44 -23.04 -41.18
N LEU A 222 -5.19 -22.55 -41.31
CA LEU A 222 -4.01 -23.26 -40.81
C LEU A 222 -4.01 -23.36 -39.28
N ALA A 223 -4.39 -22.30 -38.57
CA ALA A 223 -4.46 -22.29 -37.11
C ALA A 223 -5.55 -23.26 -36.60
N LEU A 224 -6.72 -23.27 -37.22
CA LEU A 224 -7.80 -24.22 -36.91
C LEU A 224 -7.38 -25.67 -37.20
N ALA A 225 -6.74 -25.93 -38.34
CA ALA A 225 -6.24 -27.25 -38.70
C ALA A 225 -5.17 -27.75 -37.72
N LEU A 226 -4.22 -26.88 -37.34
CA LEU A 226 -3.23 -27.19 -36.32
C LEU A 226 -3.90 -27.55 -34.98
N ALA A 227 -4.88 -26.75 -34.55
CA ALA A 227 -5.62 -26.97 -33.30
C ALA A 227 -6.45 -28.26 -33.31
N ARG A 228 -6.89 -28.73 -34.49
CA ARG A 228 -7.58 -30.01 -34.70
C ARG A 228 -6.64 -31.21 -34.84
N GLY A 229 -5.32 -31.00 -34.80
CA GLY A 229 -4.33 -32.07 -34.95
C GLY A 229 -4.10 -32.50 -36.40
N GLU A 230 -4.53 -31.70 -37.38
CA GLU A 230 -4.36 -31.98 -38.81
C GLU A 230 -2.94 -31.61 -39.29
N PHE A 231 -1.90 -32.08 -38.59
CA PHE A 231 -0.51 -31.64 -38.78
C PHE A 231 0.01 -31.84 -40.21
N ALA A 232 -0.29 -33.00 -40.81
CA ALA A 232 0.10 -33.29 -42.19
C ALA A 232 -0.49 -32.29 -43.20
N ARG A 233 -1.72 -31.83 -42.97
CA ARG A 233 -2.39 -30.83 -43.82
C ARG A 233 -1.71 -29.47 -43.69
N VAL A 234 -1.39 -29.03 -42.47
CA VAL A 234 -0.70 -27.75 -42.20
C VAL A 234 0.71 -27.77 -42.79
N ALA A 235 1.44 -28.88 -42.60
CA ALA A 235 2.78 -29.06 -43.14
C ALA A 235 2.81 -28.96 -44.68
N ALA A 236 1.84 -29.57 -45.37
CA ALA A 236 1.78 -29.64 -46.83
C ALA A 236 1.10 -28.45 -47.52
N ALA A 237 0.48 -27.52 -46.79
CA ALA A 237 -0.30 -26.44 -47.38
C ALA A 237 0.54 -25.53 -48.33
N PRO A 238 0.01 -25.06 -49.47
CA PRO A 238 0.73 -24.07 -50.26
C PRO A 238 0.82 -22.74 -49.49
N LEU A 239 2.01 -22.15 -49.39
CA LEU A 239 2.23 -20.83 -48.75
C LEU A 239 2.52 -19.73 -49.78
N ASP A 240 2.12 -19.91 -51.04
CA ASP A 240 2.32 -18.90 -52.08
C ASP A 240 1.55 -17.59 -51.77
N HIS A 241 0.37 -17.70 -51.15
CA HIS A 241 -0.39 -16.58 -50.60
C HIS A 241 0.27 -15.95 -49.35
N ALA A 242 1.12 -16.72 -48.67
CA ALA A 242 1.72 -16.40 -47.40
C ALA A 242 3.23 -16.08 -47.50
N ARG A 243 3.75 -15.75 -48.69
CA ARG A 243 5.15 -15.31 -48.85
C ARG A 243 5.54 -14.12 -47.94
N GLY A 244 4.56 -13.43 -47.35
CA GLY A 244 4.75 -12.43 -46.30
C GLY A 244 4.14 -12.74 -44.92
N SER A 245 3.47 -13.87 -44.69
CA SER A 245 2.89 -14.18 -43.36
C SER A 245 3.86 -15.00 -42.50
N ALA A 246 4.46 -14.33 -41.51
CA ALA A 246 5.28 -14.99 -40.49
C ALA A 246 4.48 -16.02 -39.68
N ARG A 247 3.17 -15.77 -39.45
CA ARG A 247 2.29 -16.67 -38.70
C ARG A 247 2.07 -18.00 -39.43
N ALA A 248 1.84 -17.98 -40.75
CA ALA A 248 1.71 -19.20 -41.53
C ALA A 248 2.96 -20.10 -41.43
N TRP A 249 4.14 -19.48 -41.54
CA TRP A 249 5.42 -20.19 -41.41
C TRP A 249 5.62 -20.78 -40.01
N ARG A 250 5.22 -20.06 -38.94
CA ARG A 250 5.22 -20.59 -37.56
C ARG A 250 4.26 -21.78 -37.39
N LEU A 251 3.05 -21.69 -37.93
CA LEU A 251 2.06 -22.77 -37.87
C LEU A 251 2.57 -24.04 -38.57
N ARG A 252 3.22 -23.87 -39.75
CA ARG A 252 3.93 -24.96 -40.43
C ARG A 252 5.04 -25.55 -39.56
N ALA A 253 5.87 -24.71 -38.95
CA ALA A 253 6.95 -25.19 -38.10
C ALA A 253 6.43 -26.02 -36.92
N GLU A 254 5.38 -25.56 -36.24
CA GLU A 254 4.73 -26.35 -35.17
C GLU A 254 4.22 -27.70 -35.68
N ALA A 255 3.55 -27.73 -36.84
CA ALA A 255 3.07 -28.98 -37.43
C ALA A 255 4.20 -29.94 -37.82
N LEU A 256 5.29 -29.42 -38.41
CA LEU A 256 6.46 -30.22 -38.78
C LEU A 256 7.18 -30.79 -37.56
N LEU A 257 7.26 -30.01 -36.48
CA LEU A 257 7.79 -30.47 -35.19
C LEU A 257 6.95 -31.64 -34.63
N GLU A 258 5.62 -31.56 -34.67
CA GLU A 258 4.74 -32.68 -34.25
C GLU A 258 4.91 -33.94 -35.11
N LEU A 259 5.25 -33.77 -36.38
CA LEU A 259 5.53 -34.87 -37.30
C LEU A 259 6.98 -35.41 -37.19
N GLY A 260 7.81 -34.84 -36.31
CA GLY A 260 9.22 -35.20 -36.16
C GLY A 260 10.12 -34.75 -37.32
N GLN A 261 9.64 -33.84 -38.17
CA GLN A 261 10.37 -33.32 -39.34
C GLN A 261 11.19 -32.07 -38.96
N LEU A 262 12.27 -32.28 -38.20
CA LEU A 262 13.02 -31.21 -37.54
C LEU A 262 13.68 -30.22 -38.52
N ASP A 263 14.30 -30.70 -39.59
CA ASP A 263 14.94 -29.83 -40.61
C ASP A 263 13.91 -28.92 -41.31
N GLY A 264 12.75 -29.48 -41.65
CA GLY A 264 11.66 -28.72 -42.25
C GLY A 264 11.11 -27.67 -41.29
N SER A 265 10.98 -28.02 -40.01
CA SER A 265 10.58 -27.09 -38.96
C SER A 265 11.58 -25.93 -38.83
N ALA A 266 12.88 -26.23 -38.77
CA ALA A 266 13.93 -25.21 -38.70
C ALA A 266 13.93 -24.26 -39.91
N GLN A 267 13.73 -24.78 -41.13
CA GLN A 267 13.60 -23.95 -42.33
C GLN A 267 12.37 -23.04 -42.29
N ALA A 268 11.23 -23.57 -41.84
CA ALA A 268 10.01 -22.77 -41.70
C ALA A 268 10.18 -21.67 -40.64
N LEU A 269 10.84 -21.97 -39.51
CA LEU A 269 11.15 -20.97 -38.50
C LEU A 269 12.11 -19.89 -39.00
N ALA A 270 13.12 -20.24 -39.81
CA ALA A 270 14.02 -19.26 -40.41
C ALA A 270 13.24 -18.26 -41.28
N ARG A 271 12.26 -18.73 -42.06
CA ARG A 271 11.37 -17.84 -42.84
C ARG A 271 10.48 -16.98 -41.96
N ALA A 272 9.94 -17.53 -40.87
CA ALA A 272 9.15 -16.75 -39.93
C ALA A 272 9.97 -15.64 -39.26
N ASP A 273 11.22 -15.95 -38.87
CA ASP A 273 12.15 -15.01 -38.22
C ASP A 273 12.64 -13.90 -39.18
N GLU A 274 12.88 -14.24 -40.46
CA GLU A 274 13.18 -13.26 -41.51
C GLU A 274 12.06 -12.21 -41.68
N LEU A 275 10.80 -12.64 -41.55
CA LEU A 275 9.62 -11.78 -41.72
C LEU A 275 9.27 -11.01 -40.45
N GLU A 276 9.40 -11.65 -39.29
CA GLU A 276 9.07 -11.08 -37.99
C GLU A 276 10.10 -11.54 -36.94
N PRO A 277 11.23 -10.81 -36.82
CA PRO A 277 12.24 -11.10 -35.83
C PRO A 277 11.74 -10.82 -34.40
N ASP A 278 12.46 -11.32 -33.39
CA ASP A 278 12.16 -11.10 -31.97
C ASP A 278 10.77 -11.60 -31.53
N HIS A 279 10.26 -12.66 -32.18
CA HIS A 279 8.94 -13.20 -31.87
C HIS A 279 9.00 -14.39 -30.90
N ALA A 280 8.26 -14.31 -29.80
CA ALA A 280 8.31 -15.30 -28.71
C ALA A 280 7.94 -16.74 -29.15
N ILE A 281 6.90 -16.92 -29.99
CA ILE A 281 6.54 -18.25 -30.49
C ILE A 281 7.65 -18.82 -31.37
N THR A 282 8.32 -17.98 -32.17
CA THR A 282 9.42 -18.43 -33.04
C THR A 282 10.58 -18.96 -32.20
N GLN A 283 10.99 -18.20 -31.18
CA GLN A 283 12.07 -18.63 -30.27
C GLN A 283 11.69 -19.86 -29.45
N LEU A 284 10.42 -19.97 -29.04
CA LEU A 284 9.90 -21.12 -28.31
C LEU A 284 9.97 -22.41 -29.14
N VAL A 285 9.51 -22.36 -30.39
CA VAL A 285 9.51 -23.54 -31.27
C VAL A 285 10.94 -23.88 -31.70
N TRP A 286 11.82 -22.88 -31.94
CA TRP A 286 13.25 -23.12 -32.14
C TRP A 286 13.87 -23.91 -30.99
N PHE A 287 13.59 -23.52 -29.75
CA PHE A 287 14.10 -24.23 -28.58
C PHE A 287 13.64 -25.69 -28.55
N LEU A 288 12.39 -25.96 -28.93
CA LEU A 288 11.85 -27.32 -28.98
C LEU A 288 12.45 -28.16 -30.12
N VAL A 289 12.74 -27.55 -31.27
CA VAL A 289 13.46 -28.21 -32.37
C VAL A 289 14.88 -28.57 -31.94
N ASP A 290 15.60 -27.63 -31.32
CA ASP A 290 16.96 -27.86 -30.79
C ASP A 290 16.96 -28.99 -29.73
N ALA A 291 15.97 -28.99 -28.83
CA ALA A 291 15.83 -30.03 -27.81
C ALA A 291 15.48 -31.42 -28.41
N ALA A 292 14.76 -31.46 -29.53
CA ALA A 292 14.39 -32.70 -30.21
C ALA A 292 15.51 -33.28 -31.10
N SER A 293 16.39 -32.44 -31.65
CA SER A 293 17.48 -32.89 -32.51
C SER A 293 18.63 -33.53 -31.73
N GLY A 294 18.89 -33.06 -30.51
CA GLY A 294 19.99 -33.55 -29.66
C GLY A 294 21.40 -33.17 -30.17
N GLU A 295 21.51 -32.45 -31.29
CA GLU A 295 22.77 -32.09 -31.95
C GLU A 295 23.46 -30.85 -31.34
N ARG A 296 22.70 -30.03 -30.62
CA ARG A 296 23.21 -28.91 -29.82
C ARG A 296 22.53 -28.94 -28.46
N PRO A 297 23.27 -28.88 -27.33
CA PRO A 297 22.63 -28.66 -26.04
C PRO A 297 21.80 -27.39 -26.14
N ALA A 298 20.56 -27.44 -25.68
CA ALA A 298 19.67 -26.30 -25.72
C ALA A 298 20.36 -25.11 -25.05
N ASP A 299 20.71 -24.10 -25.85
CA ASP A 299 21.60 -23.03 -25.41
C ASP A 299 20.87 -22.18 -24.35
N ALA A 300 21.46 -22.08 -23.16
CA ALA A 300 20.97 -21.21 -22.11
C ALA A 300 20.77 -19.77 -22.61
N ALA A 301 21.58 -19.30 -23.57
CA ALA A 301 21.41 -18.00 -24.21
C ALA A 301 20.10 -17.90 -25.00
N ARG A 302 19.72 -18.93 -25.76
CA ARG A 302 18.44 -18.96 -26.49
C ARG A 302 17.26 -19.02 -25.54
N PHE A 303 17.37 -19.76 -24.43
CA PHE A 303 16.34 -19.75 -23.40
C PHE A 303 16.19 -18.38 -22.75
N VAL A 304 17.30 -17.71 -22.43
CA VAL A 304 17.31 -16.34 -21.88
C VAL A 304 16.61 -15.37 -22.83
N GLU A 305 16.86 -15.51 -24.13
CA GLU A 305 16.22 -14.70 -25.17
C GLU A 305 14.70 -14.95 -25.24
N LEU A 306 14.28 -16.21 -25.26
CA LEU A 306 12.87 -16.58 -25.15
C LEU A 306 12.22 -16.01 -23.88
N TYR A 307 12.92 -16.11 -22.74
CA TYR A 307 12.44 -15.58 -21.47
C TYR A 307 12.30 -14.06 -21.52
N ALA A 308 13.23 -13.35 -22.17
CA ALA A 308 13.16 -11.90 -22.33
C ALA A 308 11.96 -11.47 -23.19
N LEU A 309 11.57 -12.28 -24.18
CA LEU A 309 10.41 -12.02 -25.03
C LEU A 309 9.08 -12.43 -24.39
N ALA A 310 9.07 -13.44 -23.52
CA ALA A 310 7.83 -13.97 -22.92
C ALA A 310 7.97 -14.38 -21.45
N PRO A 311 8.35 -13.46 -20.54
CA PRO A 311 8.66 -13.79 -19.16
C PRO A 311 7.46 -14.40 -18.42
N GLY A 312 6.25 -13.87 -18.65
CA GLY A 312 5.01 -14.36 -18.03
C GLY A 312 4.67 -15.78 -18.47
N LEU A 313 4.67 -16.05 -19.78
CA LEU A 313 4.35 -17.35 -20.36
C LEU A 313 5.28 -18.45 -19.85
N VAL A 314 6.59 -18.21 -19.89
CA VAL A 314 7.60 -19.19 -19.47
C VAL A 314 7.53 -19.42 -17.95
N SER A 315 7.26 -18.39 -17.16
CA SER A 315 7.14 -18.52 -15.70
C SER A 315 5.86 -19.26 -15.29
N ASP A 316 4.74 -19.05 -15.98
CA ASP A 316 3.51 -19.82 -15.76
C ASP A 316 3.69 -21.29 -16.12
N ALA A 317 4.36 -21.59 -17.23
CA ALA A 317 4.68 -22.96 -17.61
C ALA A 317 5.54 -23.67 -16.57
N ALA A 318 6.58 -23.00 -16.05
CA ALA A 318 7.44 -23.53 -14.99
C ALA A 318 6.66 -23.77 -13.69
N ARG A 319 5.77 -22.84 -13.32
CA ARG A 319 4.92 -22.95 -12.13
C ARG A 319 3.96 -24.13 -12.21
N GLU A 320 3.27 -24.32 -13.34
CA GLU A 320 2.36 -25.46 -13.51
C GLU A 320 3.06 -26.82 -13.48
N LEU A 321 4.36 -26.86 -13.81
CA LEU A 321 5.20 -28.05 -13.68
C LEU A 321 5.85 -28.20 -12.29
N GLY A 322 5.74 -27.20 -11.41
CA GLY A 322 6.40 -27.19 -10.12
C GLY A 322 7.93 -27.12 -10.19
N VAL A 323 8.49 -26.47 -11.22
CA VAL A 323 9.94 -26.36 -11.42
C VAL A 323 10.44 -24.92 -11.31
N ALA A 324 11.65 -24.74 -10.78
CA ALA A 324 12.30 -23.44 -10.69
C ALA A 324 13.28 -23.25 -11.86
N ILE A 325 12.99 -22.31 -12.75
CA ILE A 325 13.85 -21.97 -13.90
C ILE A 325 14.97 -20.99 -13.54
N TRP A 326 14.77 -20.14 -12.54
CA TRP A 326 15.73 -19.13 -12.09
C TRP A 326 16.31 -19.56 -10.75
N ILE A 327 17.52 -20.11 -10.74
CA ILE A 327 18.24 -20.57 -9.55
C ILE A 327 19.31 -19.56 -9.11
N ASP A 328 20.10 -19.90 -8.09
CA ASP A 328 21.24 -19.08 -7.72
C ASP A 328 22.28 -19.08 -8.85
N GLY A 329 22.62 -17.90 -9.36
CA GLY A 329 23.58 -17.74 -10.45
C GLY A 329 22.97 -17.65 -11.86
N GLY A 330 21.64 -17.76 -12.00
CA GLY A 330 20.96 -17.51 -13.28
C GLY A 330 19.89 -18.55 -13.63
N VAL A 331 19.77 -18.83 -14.93
CA VAL A 331 18.86 -19.87 -15.44
C VAL A 331 19.40 -21.26 -15.07
N VAL A 332 18.51 -22.20 -14.78
CA VAL A 332 18.87 -23.60 -14.53
C VAL A 332 19.58 -24.22 -15.73
N ASP A 333 20.74 -24.83 -15.50
CA ASP A 333 21.56 -25.50 -16.52
C ASP A 333 21.16 -26.97 -16.68
N ASP A 334 19.86 -27.23 -16.84
CA ASP A 334 19.32 -28.56 -17.12
C ASP A 334 18.44 -28.49 -18.39
N PRO A 335 18.98 -28.90 -19.55
CA PRO A 335 18.27 -28.88 -20.82
C PRO A 335 16.94 -29.65 -20.80
N ALA A 336 16.83 -30.72 -20.00
CA ALA A 336 15.61 -31.51 -19.90
C ALA A 336 14.52 -30.73 -19.13
N VAL A 337 14.90 -30.00 -18.08
CA VAL A 337 13.98 -29.10 -17.37
C VAL A 337 13.52 -27.97 -18.30
N LEU A 338 14.44 -27.32 -19.00
CA LEU A 338 14.11 -26.23 -19.92
C LEU A 338 13.21 -26.71 -21.07
N ALA A 339 13.48 -27.89 -21.65
CA ALA A 339 12.65 -28.49 -22.70
C ALA A 339 11.23 -28.79 -22.21
N ARG A 340 11.08 -29.33 -21.00
CA ARG A 340 9.75 -29.55 -20.38
C ARG A 340 9.00 -28.24 -20.18
N VAL A 341 9.68 -27.19 -19.72
CA VAL A 341 9.07 -25.85 -19.55
C VAL A 341 8.64 -25.27 -20.88
N CYS A 342 9.47 -25.34 -21.92
CA CYS A 342 9.11 -24.86 -23.26
C CYS A 342 7.95 -25.67 -23.86
N ALA A 343 7.93 -26.99 -23.67
CA ALA A 343 6.83 -27.83 -24.13
C ALA A 343 5.52 -27.45 -23.42
N ARG A 344 5.58 -27.18 -22.11
CA ARG A 344 4.42 -26.68 -21.38
C ARG A 344 4.00 -25.28 -21.83
N ALA A 345 4.94 -24.36 -22.02
CA ALA A 345 4.66 -23.01 -22.51
C ALA A 345 3.94 -23.04 -23.87
N ARG A 346 4.37 -23.91 -24.80
CA ARG A 346 3.67 -24.10 -26.07
C ARG A 346 2.24 -24.59 -25.87
N ALA A 347 2.02 -25.51 -24.94
CA ALA A 347 0.68 -26.03 -24.62
C ALA A 347 -0.25 -24.98 -23.96
N LEU A 348 0.30 -23.91 -23.36
CA LEU A 348 -0.51 -22.81 -22.81
C LEU A 348 -1.00 -21.84 -23.90
N LEU A 349 -0.32 -21.76 -25.05
CA LEU A 349 -0.70 -20.86 -26.15
C LEU A 349 -2.12 -21.14 -26.65
N THR A 350 -2.90 -20.09 -26.85
CA THR A 350 -4.24 -20.21 -27.46
C THR A 350 -4.15 -20.63 -28.92
N ALA A 351 -5.20 -21.30 -29.40
CA ALA A 351 -5.23 -21.92 -30.73
C ALA A 351 -5.09 -20.92 -31.88
N ASP A 352 -5.36 -19.62 -31.65
CA ASP A 352 -5.21 -18.62 -32.69
C ASP A 352 -3.74 -18.41 -33.10
N ARG A 353 -2.76 -18.61 -32.19
CA ARG A 353 -1.33 -18.39 -32.48
C ARG A 353 -1.06 -17.02 -33.13
N SER A 354 -1.82 -15.99 -32.80
CA SER A 354 -1.66 -14.66 -33.38
C SER A 354 -0.32 -14.03 -32.97
N ALA A 355 0.22 -13.22 -33.86
CA ALA A 355 1.42 -12.43 -33.61
C ALA A 355 1.16 -11.24 -32.66
N ALA A 356 -0.07 -10.70 -32.66
CA ALA A 356 -0.44 -9.55 -31.86
C ALA A 356 -1.95 -9.53 -31.59
N PRO A 357 -2.40 -9.77 -30.33
CA PRO A 357 -1.64 -10.32 -29.21
C PRO A 357 -1.26 -11.80 -29.37
N ILE A 358 -0.04 -12.18 -28.99
CA ILE A 358 0.22 -13.57 -28.58
C ILE A 358 -0.53 -13.80 -27.27
N SER A 359 -1.39 -14.82 -27.24
CA SER A 359 -2.27 -15.11 -26.11
C SER A 359 -2.04 -16.53 -25.58
N TYR A 360 -2.26 -16.71 -24.28
CA TYR A 360 -2.13 -18.01 -23.62
C TYR A 360 -3.08 -18.10 -22.43
N ARG A 361 -3.38 -19.34 -22.00
CA ARG A 361 -4.19 -19.62 -20.83
C ARG A 361 -3.37 -20.34 -19.80
N SER A 362 -3.41 -19.85 -18.56
CA SER A 362 -2.77 -20.52 -17.43
C SER A 362 -3.72 -20.58 -16.25
N VAL A 363 -3.59 -21.64 -15.44
CA VAL A 363 -4.34 -21.79 -14.19
C VAL A 363 -3.61 -21.01 -13.11
N SER A 364 -4.22 -19.93 -12.61
CA SER A 364 -3.67 -19.15 -11.49
C SER A 364 -3.58 -19.99 -10.21
N GLY A 365 -2.78 -19.56 -9.23
CA GLY A 365 -2.65 -20.26 -7.94
C GLY A 365 -3.98 -20.50 -7.18
N SER A 366 -5.04 -19.77 -7.51
CA SER A 366 -6.40 -19.98 -6.97
C SER A 366 -7.23 -21.05 -7.70
N GLY A 367 -6.67 -21.71 -8.71
CA GLY A 367 -7.36 -22.68 -9.55
C GLY A 367 -8.18 -22.06 -10.69
N THR A 368 -8.15 -20.74 -10.85
CA THR A 368 -8.92 -20.05 -11.90
C THR A 368 -8.11 -19.96 -13.19
N THR A 369 -8.65 -20.44 -14.32
CA THR A 369 -8.01 -20.24 -15.63
C THR A 369 -8.10 -18.78 -16.05
N ARG A 370 -6.96 -18.17 -16.42
CA ARG A 370 -6.86 -16.77 -16.86
C ARG A 370 -6.36 -16.70 -18.30
N LEU A 371 -6.94 -15.80 -19.09
CA LEU A 371 -6.43 -15.44 -20.41
C LEU A 371 -5.39 -14.33 -20.24
N ARG A 372 -4.15 -14.60 -20.64
CA ARG A 372 -3.02 -13.68 -20.56
C ARG A 372 -2.44 -13.45 -21.95
N HIS A 373 -1.65 -12.39 -22.06
CA HIS A 373 -0.98 -12.04 -23.31
C HIS A 373 0.51 -11.86 -23.07
N VAL A 374 1.31 -12.11 -24.11
CA VAL A 374 2.73 -11.77 -24.13
C VAL A 374 2.85 -10.35 -24.67
N PRO A 375 3.39 -9.38 -23.89
CA PRO A 375 3.47 -8.00 -24.32
C PRO A 375 4.41 -7.85 -25.52
N ALA A 376 4.33 -6.73 -26.24
CA ALA A 376 5.25 -6.44 -27.34
C ALA A 376 6.72 -6.60 -26.88
N ALA A 377 7.59 -7.11 -27.75
CA ALA A 377 8.97 -7.48 -27.42
C ALA A 377 9.73 -6.37 -26.67
N GLY A 378 9.59 -5.11 -27.09
CA GLY A 378 10.23 -3.96 -26.41
C GLY A 378 9.76 -3.75 -24.97
N VAL A 379 8.50 -4.06 -24.65
CA VAL A 379 7.97 -4.02 -23.27
C VAL A 379 8.40 -5.26 -22.48
N ALA A 380 8.36 -6.44 -23.10
CA ALA A 380 8.75 -7.70 -22.47
C ALA A 380 10.22 -7.66 -22.00
N ARG A 381 11.14 -7.22 -22.86
CA ARG A 381 12.58 -7.15 -22.59
C ARG A 381 12.93 -6.25 -21.39
N VAL A 382 12.10 -5.25 -21.10
CA VAL A 382 12.31 -4.31 -19.99
C VAL A 382 11.48 -4.64 -18.75
N ALA A 383 10.81 -5.79 -18.70
CA ALA A 383 9.98 -6.19 -17.56
C ALA A 383 10.75 -6.18 -16.22
N HIS A 384 12.07 -6.35 -16.28
CA HIS A 384 13.01 -6.38 -15.16
C HIS A 384 14.09 -5.30 -15.19
N ALA A 385 13.98 -4.31 -16.10
CA ALA A 385 14.97 -3.23 -16.19
C ALA A 385 15.00 -2.34 -14.93
N ASP A 386 13.90 -2.31 -14.16
CA ASP A 386 13.73 -1.52 -12.93
C ASP A 386 13.72 -2.38 -11.65
N ASP A 387 14.24 -3.62 -11.71
CA ASP A 387 14.31 -4.51 -10.55
C ASP A 387 15.04 -3.86 -9.36
N GLU A 388 16.14 -3.13 -9.62
CA GLU A 388 16.85 -2.41 -8.56
C GLU A 388 15.99 -1.27 -7.96
N GLY A 389 15.20 -0.57 -8.77
CA GLY A 389 14.26 0.43 -8.29
C GLY A 389 13.18 -0.18 -7.39
N ASP A 390 12.70 -1.37 -7.76
CA ASP A 390 11.74 -2.15 -6.97
C ASP A 390 12.34 -2.66 -5.66
N LEU A 391 13.58 -3.15 -5.67
CA LEU A 391 14.33 -3.55 -4.47
C LEU A 391 14.61 -2.36 -3.54
N VAL A 392 15.00 -1.20 -4.08
CA VAL A 392 15.18 0.04 -3.30
C VAL A 392 13.87 0.47 -2.65
N ARG A 393 12.75 0.34 -3.37
CA ARG A 393 11.43 0.66 -2.84
C ARG A 393 11.03 -0.28 -1.70
N ALA A 394 11.19 -1.60 -1.89
CA ALA A 394 10.97 -2.61 -0.85
C ALA A 394 11.86 -2.34 0.38
N ALA A 395 13.15 -2.05 0.17
CA ALA A 395 14.07 -1.69 1.23
C ALA A 395 13.65 -0.41 1.98
N ARG A 396 13.20 0.63 1.27
CA ARG A 396 12.71 1.88 1.89
C ARG A 396 11.43 1.65 2.69
N LEU A 397 10.55 0.73 2.26
CA LEU A 397 9.36 0.36 3.01
C LEU A 397 9.74 -0.34 4.33
N LEU A 398 10.69 -1.28 4.27
CA LEU A 398 11.24 -1.95 5.45
C LEU A 398 11.99 -0.98 6.38
N LEU A 399 12.88 -0.15 5.85
CA LEU A 399 13.67 0.81 6.62
C LEU A 399 12.81 1.92 7.23
N ARG A 400 11.81 2.47 6.53
CA ARG A 400 10.89 3.43 7.14
C ARG A 400 10.09 2.83 8.29
N SER A 401 9.83 1.52 8.25
CA SER A 401 9.27 0.81 9.40
C SER A 401 10.27 0.67 10.55
N LEU A 402 11.58 0.67 10.29
CA LEU A 402 12.66 0.61 11.28
C LEU A 402 13.06 1.99 11.84
N GLU A 403 13.00 3.07 11.04
CA GLU A 403 13.18 4.45 11.50
C GLU A 403 12.04 4.94 12.42
N ARG A 404 10.97 4.14 12.52
CA ARG A 404 9.92 4.26 13.55
C ARG A 404 10.31 3.56 14.86
N HIS A 405 11.52 3.01 14.96
CA HIS A 405 12.00 2.22 16.10
C HIS A 405 13.46 2.52 16.49
N PRO A 406 13.70 3.37 17.49
CA PRO A 406 14.88 3.24 18.33
C PRO A 406 14.70 2.08 19.32
N LYS A 407 15.76 1.30 19.52
CA LYS A 407 15.86 0.12 20.38
C LYS A 407 15.24 0.35 21.77
N GLY A 408 14.42 -0.61 22.21
CA GLY A 408 13.82 -0.68 23.56
C GLY A 408 12.29 -0.87 23.59
N ALA A 409 11.58 -0.64 22.49
CA ALA A 409 10.10 -0.61 22.47
C ALA A 409 9.40 -1.97 22.24
N ARG A 410 10.14 -3.05 21.96
CA ARG A 410 9.57 -4.30 21.41
C ARG A 410 8.67 -5.08 22.39
N SER A 411 8.88 -5.01 23.71
CA SER A 411 8.00 -5.73 24.65
C SER A 411 6.72 -4.97 25.00
N ALA A 412 6.73 -3.63 24.96
CA ALA A 412 5.59 -2.80 25.39
C ALA A 412 4.61 -2.44 24.25
N HIS A 413 5.10 -2.21 23.02
CA HIS A 413 4.24 -1.78 21.90
C HIS A 413 3.42 -2.92 21.29
N ALA A 414 3.94 -4.17 21.33
CA ALA A 414 3.17 -5.35 20.97
C ALA A 414 2.08 -5.67 22.02
N ALA A 415 2.35 -5.42 23.30
CA ALA A 415 1.37 -5.59 24.38
C ALA A 415 0.20 -4.59 24.30
N THR A 416 0.40 -3.41 23.70
CA THR A 416 -0.68 -2.43 23.49
C THR A 416 -1.44 -2.62 22.18
N ALA A 417 -0.91 -3.39 21.22
CA ALA A 417 -1.55 -3.63 19.93
C ALA A 417 -2.88 -4.41 20.02
N VAL A 418 -3.14 -5.09 21.14
CA VAL A 418 -4.40 -5.83 21.42
C VAL A 418 -5.33 -5.07 22.38
N ARG A 419 -4.86 -4.01 23.04
CA ARG A 419 -5.63 -3.31 24.09
C ARG A 419 -6.70 -2.37 23.51
N SER A 420 -7.91 -2.44 24.05
CA SER A 420 -9.01 -1.50 23.82
C SER A 420 -9.53 -1.01 25.16
N LEU A 421 -10.38 0.00 25.18
CA LEU A 421 -11.12 0.35 26.40
C LEU A 421 -12.04 -0.81 26.76
N ASP A 422 -12.03 -1.19 28.03
CA ASP A 422 -13.07 -2.05 28.60
C ASP A 422 -14.30 -1.22 29.01
N ALA A 423 -15.35 -1.90 29.49
CA ALA A 423 -16.60 -1.26 29.89
C ALA A 423 -16.40 -0.31 31.07
N GLU A 424 -15.57 -0.66 32.05
CA GLU A 424 -15.30 0.18 33.24
C GLU A 424 -14.60 1.48 32.85
N GLN A 425 -13.64 1.41 31.93
CA GLN A 425 -12.95 2.58 31.39
C GLN A 425 -13.87 3.49 30.58
N ILE A 426 -14.84 2.93 29.85
CA ILE A 426 -15.86 3.71 29.15
C ILE A 426 -16.82 4.36 30.16
N ASP A 427 -17.28 3.62 31.18
CA ASP A 427 -18.14 4.14 32.23
C ASP A 427 -17.45 5.26 33.04
N GLN A 428 -16.16 5.10 33.32
CA GLN A 428 -15.33 6.14 33.93
C GLN A 428 -15.23 7.38 33.04
N PHE A 429 -15.01 7.22 31.73
CA PHE A 429 -15.05 8.35 30.79
C PHE A 429 -16.41 9.06 30.80
N MET A 430 -17.50 8.29 30.85
CA MET A 430 -18.86 8.80 30.89
C MET A 430 -19.17 9.57 32.18
N ALA A 431 -18.57 9.18 33.31
CA ALA A 431 -18.77 9.82 34.61
C ALA A 431 -17.88 11.06 34.80
N ASP A 432 -16.62 10.98 34.37
CA ASP A 432 -15.59 11.95 34.75
C ASP A 432 -15.06 12.76 33.57
N GLY A 433 -15.52 12.47 32.35
CA GLY A 433 -15.14 13.18 31.14
C GLY A 433 -13.69 12.94 30.71
N TYR A 434 -13.00 11.95 31.27
CA TYR A 434 -11.68 11.52 30.79
C TYR A 434 -11.43 10.03 31.03
N VAL A 435 -10.50 9.47 30.28
CA VAL A 435 -9.96 8.12 30.50
C VAL A 435 -8.45 8.13 30.40
N HIS A 436 -7.79 7.45 31.34
CA HIS A 436 -6.33 7.34 31.41
C HIS A 436 -5.85 6.04 30.78
N LEU A 437 -5.19 6.15 29.64
CA LEU A 437 -4.56 5.06 28.93
C LEU A 437 -3.13 4.88 29.46
N ARG A 438 -2.98 4.03 30.48
CA ARG A 438 -1.67 3.72 31.07
C ARG A 438 -0.79 2.90 30.13
N GLY A 439 0.45 3.34 29.95
CA GLY A 439 1.43 2.76 29.04
C GLY A 439 0.94 2.69 27.61
N ALA A 440 0.24 3.72 27.13
CA ALA A 440 -0.37 3.74 25.81
C ALA A 440 0.65 3.78 24.67
N PHE A 441 1.83 4.33 24.91
CA PHE A 441 2.97 4.29 23.99
C PHE A 441 4.28 4.07 24.74
N PRO A 442 5.36 3.66 24.05
CA PRO A 442 6.60 3.30 24.72
C PRO A 442 7.25 4.49 25.42
N ARG A 443 7.64 4.32 26.68
CA ARG A 443 8.43 5.30 27.43
C ARG A 443 9.70 5.73 26.69
N SER A 444 10.33 4.83 25.93
CA SER A 444 11.50 5.14 25.11
C SER A 444 11.20 6.13 23.98
N LEU A 445 10.00 6.07 23.39
CA LEU A 445 9.55 7.05 22.40
C LEU A 445 9.35 8.43 23.05
N ALA A 446 8.76 8.45 24.26
CA ALA A 446 8.61 9.67 25.04
C ALA A 446 9.97 10.33 25.32
N GLN A 447 10.93 9.54 25.82
CA GLN A 447 12.29 9.96 26.10
C GLN A 447 13.00 10.49 24.85
N SER A 448 12.88 9.80 23.71
CA SER A 448 13.49 10.24 22.45
C SER A 448 12.97 11.61 21.99
N ILE A 449 11.68 11.90 22.20
CA ILE A 449 11.06 13.17 21.83
C ILE A 449 11.55 14.29 22.78
N VAL A 450 11.64 14.01 24.08
CA VAL A 450 12.18 14.94 25.08
C VAL A 450 13.66 15.24 24.81
N ASP A 451 14.47 14.22 24.54
CA ASP A 451 15.90 14.39 24.20
C ASP A 451 16.09 15.19 22.91
N SER A 452 15.23 14.96 21.90
CA SER A 452 15.20 15.77 20.69
C SER A 452 14.88 17.24 21.01
N ALA A 453 13.87 17.50 21.83
CA ALA A 453 13.50 18.86 22.23
C ALA A 453 14.66 19.57 22.94
N HIS A 454 15.33 18.91 23.89
CA HIS A 454 16.52 19.46 24.54
C HIS A 454 17.62 19.84 23.54
N ARG A 455 17.96 18.94 22.61
CA ARG A 455 18.97 19.22 21.58
C ARG A 455 18.58 20.41 20.70
N ARG A 456 17.32 20.46 20.27
CA ARG A 456 16.80 21.50 19.38
C ARG A 456 16.78 22.87 20.05
N LEU A 457 16.38 22.94 21.32
CA LEU A 457 16.41 24.17 22.11
C LEU A 457 17.84 24.66 22.38
N ALA A 458 18.81 23.76 22.52
CA ALA A 458 20.22 24.13 22.66
C ALA A 458 20.85 24.65 21.35
N GLN A 459 20.41 24.13 20.20
CA GLN A 459 21.01 24.43 18.90
C GLN A 459 20.40 25.67 18.22
N ASP A 460 19.07 25.73 18.14
CA ASP A 460 18.35 26.77 17.38
C ASP A 460 16.94 27.01 17.97
N PRO A 461 16.84 27.58 19.18
CA PRO A 461 15.54 27.72 19.85
C PRO A 461 14.55 28.59 19.07
N ALA A 462 15.03 29.58 18.30
CA ALA A 462 14.18 30.48 17.53
C ALA A 462 13.35 29.74 16.46
N ARG A 463 13.90 28.66 15.90
CA ARG A 463 13.20 27.82 14.91
C ARG A 463 12.13 26.93 15.52
N TRP A 464 12.31 26.52 16.76
CA TRP A 464 11.52 25.45 17.38
C TRP A 464 10.51 25.94 18.41
N LEU A 465 10.52 27.21 18.77
CA LEU A 465 9.51 27.82 19.64
C LEU A 465 8.34 28.39 18.83
N SER A 466 7.13 28.30 19.40
CA SER A 466 5.91 28.88 18.85
C SER A 466 5.21 29.78 19.87
N GLY A 467 4.29 30.62 19.40
CA GLY A 467 3.52 31.53 20.24
C GLY A 467 4.05 32.97 20.27
N PRO A 468 3.31 33.88 20.92
CA PRO A 468 3.53 35.34 20.84
C PRO A 468 4.86 35.81 21.45
N HIS A 469 5.49 35.01 22.32
CA HIS A 469 6.72 35.36 23.02
C HIS A 469 7.96 34.60 22.55
N ALA A 470 7.85 33.80 21.47
CA ALA A 470 8.89 32.88 21.01
C ALA A 470 10.25 33.56 20.77
N LYS A 471 10.28 34.77 20.19
CA LYS A 471 11.55 35.51 19.94
C LYS A 471 12.28 35.87 21.24
N ARG A 472 11.55 36.32 22.27
CA ARG A 472 12.14 36.68 23.57
C ARG A 472 12.62 35.43 24.30
N GLN A 473 11.77 34.39 24.32
CA GLN A 473 12.07 33.11 24.95
C GLN A 473 13.27 32.40 24.30
N ALA A 474 13.43 32.54 22.97
CA ALA A 474 14.61 32.01 22.28
C ALA A 474 15.91 32.72 22.71
N ALA A 475 15.87 34.02 22.99
CA ALA A 475 17.03 34.75 23.49
C ALA A 475 17.44 34.31 24.91
N GLU A 476 16.47 34.00 25.77
CA GLU A 476 16.71 33.45 27.12
C GLU A 476 17.40 32.08 27.08
N LEU A 477 17.25 31.33 25.98
CA LEU A 477 17.84 30.02 25.77
C LEU A 477 19.25 30.04 25.15
N ALA A 478 19.87 31.21 24.96
CA ALA A 478 21.19 31.31 24.31
C ALA A 478 22.32 30.53 25.02
N ARG A 479 22.17 30.25 26.32
CA ARG A 479 23.11 29.46 27.13
C ARG A 479 22.48 28.18 27.69
N TYR A 480 21.44 27.69 27.04
CA TYR A 480 20.66 26.58 27.54
C TYR A 480 21.50 25.29 27.65
N ASP A 481 21.52 24.72 28.85
CA ASP A 481 22.03 23.38 29.11
C ASP A 481 20.98 22.58 29.90
N ARG A 482 20.59 21.43 29.34
CA ARG A 482 19.62 20.54 29.99
C ARG A 482 20.06 20.07 31.37
N ASN A 483 21.38 19.97 31.61
CA ASN A 483 21.93 19.45 32.85
C ASN A 483 22.28 20.56 33.87
N ASP A 484 22.18 21.85 33.50
CA ASP A 484 22.39 22.97 34.42
C ASP A 484 21.08 23.72 34.65
N PRO A 485 20.37 23.43 35.76
CA PRO A 485 19.15 24.12 36.10
C PRO A 485 19.28 25.63 36.10
N ARG A 486 20.46 26.23 36.35
CA ARG A 486 20.63 27.70 36.37
C ARG A 486 20.33 28.34 35.00
N THR A 487 20.55 27.59 33.93
CA THR A 487 20.36 28.03 32.53
C THR A 487 18.93 27.89 32.03
N TRP A 488 18.07 27.18 32.77
CA TRP A 488 16.70 26.96 32.31
C TRP A 488 15.89 28.25 32.32
N PRO A 489 14.98 28.45 31.35
CA PRO A 489 14.03 29.57 31.36
C PRO A 489 12.99 29.35 32.46
N GLN A 490 12.15 30.36 32.71
CA GLN A 490 11.05 30.25 33.66
C GLN A 490 9.70 30.09 32.95
N GLY A 491 8.84 29.21 33.46
CA GLY A 491 7.46 29.08 32.99
C GLY A 491 7.29 28.22 31.72
N ARG A 492 6.23 28.51 30.95
CA ARG A 492 5.79 27.70 29.81
C ARG A 492 6.58 28.03 28.54
N LEU A 493 6.99 26.99 27.81
CA LEU A 493 7.47 27.06 26.42
C LEU A 493 6.68 26.10 25.53
N ASP A 494 6.22 26.59 24.38
CA ASP A 494 5.56 25.76 23.37
C ASP A 494 6.56 25.40 22.27
N VAL A 495 7.02 24.16 22.26
CA VAL A 495 8.04 23.62 21.36
C VAL A 495 7.38 22.86 20.22
N VAL A 496 7.65 23.28 18.99
CA VAL A 496 7.17 22.64 17.76
C VAL A 496 7.87 21.28 17.57
N GLY A 497 7.11 20.25 17.22
CA GLY A 497 7.61 18.92 16.92
C GLY A 497 8.28 18.83 15.54
N GLU A 498 9.16 17.84 15.35
CA GLU A 498 9.92 17.66 14.10
C GLU A 498 9.08 17.11 12.95
N ARG A 499 8.09 16.26 13.26
CA ARG A 499 7.22 15.62 12.27
C ARG A 499 5.87 15.21 12.88
N PRO A 500 4.84 15.01 12.05
CA PRO A 500 3.63 14.31 12.45
C PRO A 500 3.84 12.79 12.54
N PHE A 501 3.05 12.15 13.40
CA PHE A 501 2.86 10.72 13.56
C PHE A 501 1.39 10.40 13.30
N THR A 502 1.05 9.35 12.56
CA THR A 502 -0.35 8.90 12.56
C THR A 502 -0.76 8.49 13.98
N ILE A 503 -2.05 8.56 14.32
CA ILE A 503 -2.50 8.18 15.68
C ILE A 503 -2.11 6.72 15.95
N SER A 504 -2.29 5.83 14.96
CA SER A 504 -1.84 4.44 15.02
C SER A 504 -0.34 4.28 15.23
N GLU A 505 0.50 5.05 14.51
CA GLU A 505 1.96 5.04 14.70
C GLU A 505 2.38 5.52 16.08
N PHE A 506 1.61 6.47 16.64
CA PHE A 506 1.88 7.02 17.96
C PHE A 506 1.43 6.06 19.06
N SER A 507 0.19 5.55 18.96
CA SER A 507 -0.39 4.56 19.86
C SER A 507 -1.60 3.85 19.20
N PRO A 508 -1.46 2.55 18.84
CA PRO A 508 -2.59 1.76 18.36
C PRO A 508 -3.73 1.62 19.39
N PHE A 509 -3.38 1.59 20.68
CA PHE A 509 -4.36 1.59 21.77
C PHE A 509 -5.17 2.88 21.78
N ALA A 510 -4.52 4.04 21.63
CA ALA A 510 -5.22 5.32 21.59
C ALA A 510 -6.13 5.43 20.36
N GLU A 511 -5.70 4.94 19.19
CA GLU A 511 -6.56 4.95 18.00
C GLU A 511 -7.86 4.19 18.21
N ARG A 512 -7.80 2.97 18.78
CA ARG A 512 -9.01 2.21 19.12
C ARG A 512 -9.85 2.89 20.18
N ALA A 513 -9.24 3.43 21.23
CA ALA A 513 -9.94 4.16 22.28
C ALA A 513 -10.66 5.40 21.71
N VAL A 514 -10.04 6.12 20.79
CA VAL A 514 -10.66 7.24 20.07
C VAL A 514 -11.88 6.76 19.28
N PHE A 515 -11.82 5.60 18.60
CA PHE A 515 -12.97 5.04 17.88
C PHE A 515 -14.08 4.60 18.84
N GLN A 516 -13.75 4.00 19.98
CA GLN A 516 -14.75 3.62 20.99
C GLN A 516 -15.47 4.83 21.58
N LEU A 517 -14.79 5.98 21.72
CA LEU A 517 -15.36 7.19 22.31
C LEU A 517 -16.07 8.11 21.31
N LEU A 518 -15.74 8.05 20.02
CA LEU A 518 -16.28 8.94 18.97
C LEU A 518 -17.07 8.21 17.87
N GLY A 519 -17.08 6.88 17.87
CA GLY A 519 -17.62 6.04 16.80
C GLY A 519 -16.65 5.83 15.63
N ASP A 520 -17.19 5.40 14.50
CA ASP A 520 -16.41 4.87 13.37
C ASP A 520 -15.30 5.79 12.84
N ALA A 521 -14.23 5.18 12.32
CA ALA A 521 -13.07 5.87 11.72
C ALA A 521 -13.42 6.86 10.59
N GLY A 522 -14.58 6.69 9.94
CA GLY A 522 -15.11 7.60 8.93
C GLY A 522 -15.51 8.97 9.48
N ARG A 523 -15.89 9.04 10.76
CA ARG A 523 -16.28 10.29 11.44
C ARG A 523 -15.10 11.17 11.80
N ILE A 524 -13.91 10.58 11.93
CA ILE A 524 -12.73 11.28 12.45
C ILE A 524 -11.96 11.94 11.31
N ARG A 525 -11.70 13.25 11.45
CA ARG A 525 -10.91 14.06 10.52
C ARG A 525 -9.42 14.03 10.86
N THR A 526 -9.08 14.06 12.16
CA THR A 526 -7.67 14.00 12.58
C THR A 526 -7.08 12.63 12.27
N ARG A 527 -5.98 12.59 11.50
CA ARG A 527 -5.27 11.34 11.15
C ARG A 527 -3.90 11.21 11.81
N SER A 528 -3.36 12.32 12.29
CA SER A 528 -2.03 12.39 12.87
C SER A 528 -1.96 13.41 14.00
N TRP A 529 -1.03 13.18 14.92
CA TRP A 529 -0.59 14.12 15.94
C TRP A 529 0.85 14.53 15.69
N THR A 530 1.23 15.72 16.13
CA THR A 530 2.62 16.16 16.10
C THR A 530 3.26 15.92 17.47
N SER A 531 4.59 15.79 17.52
CA SER A 531 5.34 15.80 18.78
C SER A 531 5.54 17.21 19.34
N ASN A 532 4.50 18.06 19.25
CA ASN A 532 4.52 19.38 19.87
C ASN A 532 4.51 19.20 21.39
N LEU A 533 5.30 20.00 22.10
CA LEU A 533 5.46 19.92 23.55
C LEU A 533 5.11 21.26 24.19
N ILE A 534 4.20 21.21 25.15
CA ILE A 534 4.01 22.22 26.18
C ILE A 534 4.97 21.87 27.32
N VAL A 535 6.09 22.58 27.37
CA VAL A 535 7.14 22.41 28.36
C VAL A 535 6.92 23.39 29.49
N GLN A 536 6.87 22.92 30.74
CA GLN A 536 6.75 23.77 31.91
C GLN A 536 8.02 23.69 32.76
N TYR A 537 8.77 24.79 32.81
CA TYR A 537 9.98 24.91 33.61
C TYR A 537 9.70 25.37 35.05
N PRO A 538 10.56 25.01 36.02
CA PRO A 538 10.44 25.44 37.41
C PRO A 538 10.38 26.97 37.61
N ARG A 539 9.50 27.45 38.49
CA ARG A 539 9.48 28.83 38.99
C ARG A 539 10.32 28.97 40.26
N ARG A 540 11.62 29.18 40.10
CA ARG A 540 12.61 29.12 41.20
C ARG A 540 12.36 30.09 42.36
N ALA A 541 11.76 31.25 42.11
CA ALA A 541 11.47 32.26 43.14
C ALA A 541 10.23 31.92 43.99
N GLU A 542 9.41 30.96 43.55
CA GLU A 542 8.12 30.59 44.14
C GLU A 542 8.14 29.19 44.78
N TRP A 543 9.31 28.52 44.81
CA TRP A 543 9.46 27.22 45.45
C TRP A 543 9.67 27.38 46.96
N ASP A 544 8.59 27.17 47.71
CA ASP A 544 8.63 26.96 49.15
C ASP A 544 8.27 25.49 49.45
N PRO A 545 9.23 24.65 49.85
CA PRO A 545 8.96 23.25 50.20
C PRO A 545 8.06 23.07 51.42
N SER A 546 7.76 24.14 52.17
CA SER A 546 6.82 24.18 53.30
C SER A 546 5.44 24.78 52.96
N ALA A 547 5.28 25.37 51.77
CA ALA A 547 4.01 25.94 51.34
C ALA A 547 2.96 24.82 51.13
N ARG A 548 1.73 25.09 51.59
CA ARG A 548 0.54 24.24 51.40
C ARG A 548 0.53 23.63 49.99
N ALA A 549 0.21 22.35 49.90
CA ALA A 549 0.11 21.60 48.65
C ALA A 549 -0.51 22.45 47.53
N TRP A 550 0.19 22.55 46.40
CA TRP A 550 -0.29 23.23 45.20
C TRP A 550 -1.40 22.38 44.56
N GLU A 551 -2.59 22.48 45.14
CA GLU A 551 -3.79 21.77 44.71
C GLU A 551 -4.59 22.57 43.67
N PRO A 552 -5.33 21.90 42.76
CA PRO A 552 -6.25 22.56 41.85
C PRO A 552 -7.24 23.47 42.57
N ARG A 553 -7.37 24.72 42.10
CA ARG A 553 -8.35 25.68 42.64
C ARG A 553 -9.31 26.16 41.55
N PRO A 554 -10.61 26.29 41.87
CA PRO A 554 -11.56 26.87 40.94
C PRO A 554 -11.30 28.37 40.80
N ASN A 555 -12.06 29.04 39.92
CA ASN A 555 -12.15 30.50 39.90
C ASN A 555 -10.83 31.24 39.57
N GLN A 556 -9.99 30.65 38.70
CA GLN A 556 -8.78 31.27 38.14
C GLN A 556 -8.94 31.62 36.65
N GLU A 557 -8.18 32.60 36.16
CA GLU A 557 -8.25 33.05 34.75
C GLU A 557 -7.69 32.02 33.74
N SER A 558 -6.92 31.04 34.20
CA SER A 558 -6.34 30.02 33.32
C SER A 558 -7.32 28.91 32.91
N TRP A 559 -8.53 28.85 33.46
CA TRP A 559 -9.53 27.83 33.08
C TRP A 559 -10.14 28.14 31.71
N HIS A 560 -9.98 27.23 30.75
CA HIS A 560 -10.41 27.45 29.36
C HIS A 560 -10.83 26.15 28.64
N LEU A 561 -11.42 26.31 27.46
CA LEU A 561 -11.56 25.29 26.43
C LEU A 561 -10.48 25.51 25.36
N ASP A 562 -10.04 24.44 24.71
CA ASP A 562 -9.06 24.55 23.62
C ASP A 562 -9.74 24.89 22.29
N SER A 563 -9.10 25.78 21.51
CA SER A 563 -9.65 26.33 20.25
C SER A 563 -11.08 26.91 20.39
N PRO A 564 -11.34 27.80 21.38
CA PRO A 564 -12.66 28.39 21.56
C PRO A 564 -12.98 29.40 20.44
N SER A 565 -14.26 29.71 20.29
CA SER A 565 -14.77 30.80 19.44
C SER A 565 -15.50 31.82 20.30
N VAL A 566 -15.56 33.07 19.83
CA VAL A 566 -16.44 34.13 20.39
C VAL A 566 -17.93 33.77 20.30
N GLN A 567 -18.27 32.77 19.48
CA GLN A 567 -19.61 32.20 19.34
C GLN A 567 -19.53 30.67 19.37
N THR A 568 -19.02 30.10 20.45
CA THR A 568 -18.97 28.65 20.61
C THR A 568 -20.39 28.11 20.75
N ARG A 569 -20.77 27.13 19.92
CA ARG A 569 -22.12 26.55 19.88
C ARG A 569 -22.09 25.04 19.89
N LEU A 570 -23.06 24.43 20.57
CA LEU A 570 -23.18 22.98 20.71
C LEU A 570 -23.30 22.26 19.35
N ASP A 571 -24.07 22.82 18.41
CA ASP A 571 -24.32 22.26 17.07
C ASP A 571 -23.16 22.43 16.08
N GLN A 572 -22.10 23.14 16.49
CA GLN A 572 -20.90 23.38 15.67
C GLN A 572 -19.64 22.74 16.25
N LEU A 573 -19.74 22.02 17.37
CA LEU A 573 -18.60 21.38 18.03
C LEU A 573 -18.00 20.27 17.16
N ARG A 574 -16.85 20.56 16.54
CA ARG A 574 -16.10 19.61 15.72
C ARG A 574 -14.90 18.99 16.44
N MET A 575 -14.47 19.57 17.56
CA MET A 575 -13.47 18.91 18.42
C MET A 575 -14.18 17.77 19.15
N GLY A 576 -13.74 16.53 18.91
CA GLY A 576 -14.29 15.33 19.51
C GLY A 576 -13.59 14.94 20.81
N LEU A 577 -12.26 15.10 20.90
CA LEU A 577 -11.48 14.82 22.11
C LEU A 577 -10.30 15.79 22.21
N LEU A 578 -9.96 16.18 23.43
CA LEU A 578 -8.64 16.69 23.80
C LEU A 578 -7.78 15.52 24.27
N VAL A 579 -6.49 15.53 23.95
CA VAL A 579 -5.58 14.43 24.30
C VAL A 579 -4.40 14.98 25.07
N PHE A 580 -4.17 14.53 26.31
CA PHE A 580 -2.93 14.82 27.02
C PHE A 580 -1.93 13.68 26.81
N ILE A 581 -0.78 14.01 26.21
CA ILE A 581 0.31 13.09 25.96
C ILE A 581 1.42 13.30 26.97
N VAL A 582 1.70 12.26 27.76
CA VAL A 582 2.65 12.32 28.86
C VAL A 582 4.05 11.95 28.36
N PHE A 583 4.91 12.96 28.16
CA PHE A 583 6.26 12.77 27.64
C PHE A 583 7.34 12.70 28.74
N SER A 584 7.04 13.18 29.94
CA SER A 584 7.84 13.03 31.16
C SER A 584 6.92 12.64 32.31
N ASP A 585 7.45 12.06 33.38
CA ASP A 585 6.62 11.74 34.56
C ASP A 585 5.97 12.99 35.13
N LEU A 586 4.67 12.93 35.35
CA LEU A 586 3.82 13.99 35.88
C LEU A 586 3.55 13.67 37.35
N LEU A 587 4.52 14.00 38.19
CA LEU A 587 4.37 13.92 39.65
C LEU A 587 3.50 15.08 40.16
N PRO A 588 2.80 14.92 41.31
CA PRO A 588 2.00 15.99 41.89
C PRO A 588 2.78 17.30 42.05
N ALA A 589 2.10 18.43 41.85
CA ALA A 589 2.67 19.78 41.96
C ALA A 589 3.91 20.02 41.06
N SER A 590 3.99 19.37 39.90
CA SER A 590 5.06 19.57 38.90
C SER A 590 4.60 20.39 37.68
N GLY A 591 3.60 21.26 37.87
CA GLY A 591 3.07 22.10 36.80
C GLY A 591 2.22 21.35 35.81
N ASN A 592 1.47 20.34 36.25
CA ASN A 592 0.60 19.55 35.38
C ASN A 592 -0.68 20.29 35.01
N SER A 593 -1.42 19.80 34.02
CA SER A 593 -2.73 20.35 33.71
C SER A 593 -3.74 19.99 34.79
N TRP A 594 -4.64 20.91 35.11
CA TRP A 594 -5.78 20.68 35.99
C TRP A 594 -7.06 20.53 35.16
N LEU A 595 -7.94 19.62 35.55
CA LEU A 595 -9.24 19.35 34.93
C LEU A 595 -10.36 19.62 35.94
N ALA A 596 -11.50 20.13 35.48
CA ALA A 596 -12.72 20.25 36.27
C ALA A 596 -13.74 19.20 35.81
N LEU A 597 -13.78 18.04 36.48
CA LEU A 597 -14.43 16.81 35.99
C LEU A 597 -15.94 16.95 35.75
N ASP A 598 -16.59 17.89 36.45
CA ASP A 598 -18.01 18.22 36.33
C ASP A 598 -18.30 19.35 35.33
N SER A 599 -17.27 19.99 34.78
CA SER A 599 -17.42 21.05 33.78
C SER A 599 -18.06 20.61 32.45
N PRO A 600 -17.88 19.39 31.90
CA PRO A 600 -18.53 19.02 30.64
C PRO A 600 -20.04 19.18 30.67
N ALA A 601 -20.69 18.80 31.78
CA ALA A 601 -22.13 18.95 31.94
C ALA A 601 -22.55 20.42 32.07
N LYS A 602 -21.82 21.21 32.86
CA LYS A 602 -22.11 22.65 33.06
C LYS A 602 -21.93 23.44 31.77
N VAL A 603 -20.85 23.17 31.02
CA VAL A 603 -20.59 23.79 29.71
C VAL A 603 -21.67 23.38 28.71
N ALA A 604 -22.04 22.10 28.64
CA ALA A 604 -23.12 21.65 27.75
C ALA A 604 -24.45 22.36 28.03
N ARG A 605 -24.84 22.51 29.31
CA ARG A 605 -26.07 23.23 29.70
C ARG A 605 -25.99 24.72 29.35
N LYS A 606 -24.84 25.36 29.58
CA LYS A 606 -24.63 26.77 29.22
C LYS A 606 -24.73 27.00 27.72
N LEU A 607 -24.14 26.12 26.91
CA LEU A 607 -24.25 26.16 25.45
C LEU A 607 -25.67 25.88 24.96
N ALA A 608 -26.41 24.99 25.61
CA ALA A 608 -27.81 24.71 25.26
C ALA A 608 -28.75 25.88 25.61
N ALA A 609 -28.47 26.61 26.70
CA ALA A 609 -29.22 27.79 27.10
C ALA A 609 -28.96 29.04 26.23
N ALA A 610 -27.86 29.05 25.46
CA ALA A 610 -27.43 30.15 24.60
C ALA A 610 -27.15 29.64 23.16
N PRO A 611 -28.20 29.28 22.38
CA PRO A 611 -28.06 28.71 21.03
C PRO A 611 -27.40 29.66 20.02
N GLU A 612 -27.43 30.98 20.27
CA GLU A 612 -26.68 32.00 19.52
C GLU A 612 -25.16 31.86 19.68
N GLY A 613 -24.71 31.21 20.76
CA GLY A 613 -23.31 30.93 21.08
C GLY A 613 -22.83 31.65 22.32
N VAL A 614 -21.79 31.10 22.94
CA VAL A 614 -21.13 31.67 24.13
C VAL A 614 -19.70 32.06 23.78
N ASP A 615 -19.28 33.24 24.23
CA ASP A 615 -17.90 33.70 24.11
C ASP A 615 -17.01 32.99 25.13
N PHE A 616 -16.27 31.98 24.66
CA PHE A 616 -15.24 31.28 25.45
C PHE A 616 -13.83 31.83 25.20
N CYS A 617 -13.68 32.89 24.38
CA CYS A 617 -12.44 33.66 24.27
C CYS A 617 -12.29 34.66 25.42
N ASP A 618 -13.40 35.04 26.08
CA ASP A 618 -13.38 35.80 27.34
C ASP A 618 -12.74 34.95 28.46
N VAL A 619 -11.66 35.49 29.05
CA VAL A 619 -10.90 34.89 30.15
C VAL A 619 -11.74 34.65 31.41
N HIS A 620 -12.89 35.31 31.55
CA HIS A 620 -13.81 35.11 32.68
C HIS A 620 -14.84 33.99 32.44
N ALA A 621 -15.05 33.55 31.20
CA ALA A 621 -16.08 32.56 30.88
C ALA A 621 -15.80 31.20 31.55
N GLY A 622 -14.56 30.70 31.42
CA GLY A 622 -14.15 29.45 32.06
C GLY A 622 -14.10 29.57 33.58
N ARG A 623 -13.59 30.69 34.10
CA ARG A 623 -13.55 31.02 35.54
C ARG A 623 -14.92 30.95 36.21
N ALA A 624 -15.94 31.55 35.58
CA ALA A 624 -17.29 31.57 36.13
C ALA A 624 -17.87 30.16 36.24
N ILE A 625 -17.70 29.31 35.21
CA ILE A 625 -18.19 27.93 35.24
C ILE A 625 -17.41 27.09 36.26
N THR A 626 -16.09 27.25 36.33
CA THR A 626 -15.29 26.50 37.31
C THR A 626 -15.52 26.92 38.75
N SER A 627 -16.02 28.14 39.03
CA SER A 627 -16.42 28.52 40.39
C SER A 627 -17.58 27.71 40.95
N GLU A 628 -18.35 27.05 40.07
CA GLU A 628 -19.42 26.13 40.45
C GLU A 628 -18.98 24.66 40.39
N CYS A 629 -17.72 24.39 40.05
CA CYS A 629 -17.19 23.03 39.93
C CYS A 629 -16.61 22.54 41.26
N GLU A 630 -16.96 21.32 41.66
CA GLU A 630 -16.52 20.73 42.93
C GLU A 630 -15.43 19.67 42.74
N ARG A 631 -15.33 19.09 41.54
CA ARG A 631 -14.47 17.94 41.25
C ARG A 631 -13.27 18.37 40.43
N LEU A 632 -12.21 18.83 41.10
CA LEU A 632 -10.98 19.24 40.45
C LEU A 632 -9.91 18.14 40.52
N PHE A 633 -9.20 17.93 39.42
CA PHE A 633 -8.25 16.85 39.25
C PHE A 633 -6.94 17.34 38.63
N GLU A 634 -5.80 16.98 39.23
CA GLU A 634 -4.49 17.20 38.61
C GLU A 634 -4.11 16.00 37.74
N VAL A 635 -3.75 16.25 36.48
CA VAL A 635 -3.29 15.22 35.55
C VAL A 635 -1.93 14.70 36.01
N THR A 636 -1.91 13.49 36.55
CA THR A 636 -0.70 12.77 36.92
C THR A 636 -0.55 11.49 36.09
N GLY A 637 0.67 11.00 35.93
CA GLY A 637 0.96 9.84 35.09
C GLY A 637 2.44 9.66 34.81
N GLU A 638 2.76 8.58 34.11
CA GLU A 638 4.12 8.23 33.74
C GLU A 638 4.38 8.53 32.26
N ALA A 639 5.63 8.81 31.90
CA ALA A 639 6.02 8.97 30.51
C ALA A 639 5.64 7.72 29.69
N GLY A 640 4.85 7.91 28.62
CA GLY A 640 4.21 6.83 27.85
C GLY A 640 2.70 6.72 28.05
N ASP A 641 2.13 7.46 29.00
CA ASP A 641 0.68 7.53 29.22
C ASP A 641 -0.02 8.52 28.27
N LEU A 642 -1.31 8.26 28.03
CA LEU A 642 -2.22 9.19 27.34
C LEU A 642 -3.48 9.40 28.18
N LEU A 643 -4.04 10.60 28.19
CA LEU A 643 -5.42 10.82 28.66
C LEU A 643 -6.26 11.31 27.48
N LEU A 644 -7.39 10.65 27.25
CA LEU A 644 -8.42 11.14 26.33
C LEU A 644 -9.45 11.90 27.16
N VAL A 645 -9.73 13.14 26.79
CA VAL A 645 -10.52 14.08 27.58
C VAL A 645 -11.65 14.64 26.73
N HIS A 646 -12.83 14.76 27.34
CA HIS A 646 -14.04 15.29 26.73
C HIS A 646 -13.81 16.74 26.23
N PRO A 647 -14.32 17.13 25.04
CA PRO A 647 -14.02 18.41 24.42
C PRO A 647 -14.59 19.63 25.17
N LEU A 648 -15.57 19.39 26.06
CA LEU A 648 -16.15 20.40 26.94
C LEU A 648 -15.51 20.44 28.34
N MET A 649 -14.41 19.71 28.55
CA MET A 649 -13.66 19.74 29.81
C MET A 649 -12.89 21.06 29.92
N LEU A 650 -13.30 21.90 30.88
CA LEU A 650 -12.50 23.04 31.29
C LEU A 650 -11.21 22.54 31.93
N HIS A 651 -10.10 23.09 31.47
CA HIS A 651 -8.78 22.75 31.96
C HIS A 651 -7.92 24.00 32.14
N SER A 652 -6.87 23.87 32.94
CA SER A 652 -5.99 24.98 33.30
C SER A 652 -4.53 24.54 33.34
N ALA A 653 -3.63 25.46 33.00
CA ALA A 653 -2.21 25.28 33.24
C ALA A 653 -1.89 25.66 34.68
N SER A 654 -1.12 24.82 35.38
CA SER A 654 -0.65 25.14 36.73
C SER A 654 0.81 25.62 36.73
N PRO A 655 1.21 26.46 37.71
CA PRO A 655 2.61 26.76 37.96
C PRO A 655 3.40 25.49 38.29
N ASN A 656 4.69 25.48 37.96
CA ASN A 656 5.60 24.39 38.32
C ASN A 656 6.50 24.82 39.48
N PRO A 657 6.11 24.59 40.74
CA PRO A 657 6.96 24.87 41.88
C PRO A 657 8.08 23.82 42.01
N SER A 658 7.93 22.63 41.42
CA SER A 658 8.92 21.57 41.55
C SER A 658 10.24 21.88 40.81
N PRO A 659 11.37 21.25 41.19
CA PRO A 659 12.65 21.43 40.49
C PRO A 659 12.75 20.65 39.17
N ARG A 660 11.66 20.05 38.67
CA ARG A 660 11.65 19.18 37.49
C ARG A 660 11.04 19.90 36.29
N ILE A 661 11.53 19.63 35.08
CA ILE A 661 10.88 20.11 33.85
C ILE A 661 9.75 19.16 33.48
N ARG A 662 8.57 19.69 33.15
CA ARG A 662 7.42 18.90 32.69
C ARG A 662 7.28 19.00 31.17
N PHE A 663 7.14 17.86 30.49
CA PHE A 663 6.90 17.75 29.06
C PHE A 663 5.55 17.08 28.79
N LEU A 664 4.65 17.79 28.12
CA LEU A 664 3.29 17.34 27.82
C LEU A 664 2.91 17.71 26.39
N GLY A 665 2.16 16.87 25.67
CA GLY A 665 1.47 17.27 24.44
C GLY A 665 -0.03 17.44 24.71
N ASN A 666 -0.70 18.33 23.97
CA ASN A 666 -2.16 18.48 24.02
C ASN A 666 -2.86 18.45 22.64
N PRO A 667 -2.57 17.47 21.74
CA PRO A 667 -3.25 17.45 20.44
C PRO A 667 -4.76 17.23 20.60
N MET A 668 -5.50 17.62 19.55
CA MET A 668 -6.96 17.49 19.50
C MET A 668 -7.38 16.51 18.39
N VAL A 669 -8.45 15.77 18.65
CA VAL A 669 -9.12 14.94 17.65
C VAL A 669 -10.33 15.70 17.12
N TYR A 670 -10.35 15.97 15.81
CA TYR A 670 -11.45 16.64 15.12
C TYR A 670 -12.28 15.66 14.33
N LEU A 671 -13.57 15.95 14.21
CA LEU A 671 -14.55 15.19 13.43
C LEU A 671 -14.84 15.84 12.06
N GLN A 672 -15.34 15.04 11.12
CA GLN A 672 -15.78 15.45 9.78
C GLN A 672 -17.08 16.26 9.84
N ALA A 673 -17.97 15.91 10.77
CA ALA A 673 -19.21 16.61 11.08
C ALA A 673 -19.22 16.99 12.57
N PRO A 674 -19.98 18.01 13.00
CA PRO A 674 -20.14 18.32 14.42
C PRO A 674 -20.67 17.13 15.23
N LEU A 675 -20.40 17.13 16.54
CA LEU A 675 -21.03 16.22 17.50
C LEU A 675 -22.55 16.41 17.50
N ASP A 676 -23.30 15.31 17.60
CA ASP A 676 -24.76 15.35 17.68
C ASP A 676 -25.27 14.43 18.80
N HIS A 677 -25.59 15.05 19.94
CA HIS A 677 -26.08 14.39 21.14
C HIS A 677 -27.49 13.81 21.00
N ARG A 678 -28.19 14.06 19.89
CA ARG A 678 -29.58 13.60 19.65
C ARG A 678 -29.66 12.35 18.79
N ARG A 679 -28.53 11.83 18.33
CA ARG A 679 -28.48 10.64 17.48
C ARG A 679 -28.93 9.39 18.24
N ALA A 680 -29.58 8.48 17.52
CA ALA A 680 -29.97 7.17 18.06
C ALA A 680 -28.74 6.31 18.45
N ASP A 681 -27.61 6.49 17.76
CA ASP A 681 -26.35 5.79 17.95
C ASP A 681 -25.24 6.71 18.52
N ALA A 682 -25.60 7.58 19.47
CA ALA A 682 -24.67 8.53 20.07
C ALA A 682 -23.43 7.82 20.67
N SER A 683 -22.24 8.32 20.33
CA SER A 683 -20.97 7.87 20.92
C SER A 683 -20.85 8.26 22.40
N PRO A 684 -19.96 7.65 23.21
CA PRO A 684 -19.75 8.05 24.60
C PRO A 684 -19.58 9.56 24.81
N VAL A 685 -18.80 10.25 23.98
CA VAL A 685 -18.69 11.72 24.03
C VAL A 685 -20.04 12.42 23.86
N GLU A 686 -20.84 11.99 22.88
CA GLU A 686 -22.18 12.56 22.63
C GLU A 686 -23.16 12.22 23.75
N LEU A 687 -23.06 11.03 24.35
CA LEU A 687 -23.89 10.59 25.46
C LEU A 687 -23.61 11.39 26.74
N VAL A 688 -22.38 11.84 26.99
CA VAL A 688 -22.08 12.74 28.12
C VAL A 688 -22.88 14.03 27.99
N ILE A 689 -22.93 14.60 26.78
CA ILE A 689 -23.72 15.80 26.47
C ILE A 689 -25.22 15.50 26.62
N ALA A 690 -25.70 14.39 26.04
CA ALA A 690 -27.11 14.01 26.09
C ALA A 690 -27.61 13.83 27.54
N ARG A 691 -26.83 13.16 28.40
CA ARG A 691 -27.15 12.97 29.82
C ARG A 691 -27.20 14.29 30.58
N ALA A 692 -26.27 15.21 30.30
CA ALA A 692 -26.24 16.52 30.95
C ALA A 692 -27.49 17.36 30.64
N LEU A 693 -28.03 17.22 29.42
CA LEU A 693 -29.21 17.94 28.94
C LEU A 693 -30.54 17.24 29.29
N ALA A 694 -30.57 15.91 29.37
CA ALA A 694 -31.76 15.17 29.80
C ALA A 694 -32.16 15.52 31.25
N GLY A 695 -31.18 15.81 32.11
CA GLY A 695 -31.41 16.30 33.48
C GLY A 695 -32.01 17.71 33.59
N LEU A 696 -32.34 18.38 32.47
CA LEU A 696 -33.10 19.65 32.42
C LEU A 696 -34.58 19.44 32.08
N MET A 697 -35.00 18.23 31.72
CA MET A 697 -36.40 17.90 31.38
C MET A 697 -37.17 17.19 32.51
N ALA A 698 -36.63 17.20 33.73
CA ALA A 698 -37.27 16.67 34.94
C ALA A 698 -37.68 17.79 35.89
#